data_AF-A0A933NP37-F1
#
_entry.id   AF-A0A933NP37-F1
#
_cell.length_a   1.000
_cell.length_b   1.000
_cell.length_c   1.000
_cell.angle_alpha   90.00
_cell.angle_beta   90.00
_cell.angle_gamma   90.00
#
_symmetry.space_group_name_H-M   'P 1'
#
loop_
_entity.id
_entity.type
_entity.pdbx_description
1 polymer ?
#
loop_
_entity_poly.entity_id
_entity_poly.type
_entity_poly.pdbx_seq_one_letter_code
_entity_poly.pdbx_strand_id
1 'polypeptide(L)'
;MSAQDVQRPLWLNRAGLQGLLDALLARGYRTLGPRVRDDAIVYDDLSRVDQLPEGWGDEQSPGRYRLRRRADTRLFGHVVGPHSWKRFLHQPEVTVAATTDGVRWAAPEAPTEKLALLGIRACELAAIHIQDRVLLGGPFTDPHYRRRREDVLFIGVNCTEPGGTCFCASMNTGPRHRLGHDIALTELDDGFVAEAATEEGRELLAAAGASPAPTTAVSAATTAVDAASGRMGRQLELEGLALVLASNLENPIWDEVASRCLGCANCTLTCPTCFCSTTVETSDLSGPGASRVRKWDSCFTADFSRVHGGNFRPATRDRYRQWMTHKLSSWYEQFGTSGCVGCGRCITWCPTGIDITREAQRIREAPMHDSRETAARIQANRRLLAASPTDPPPACRPSLEDGSMVPVPARVRAVNAETADTFTLKLELENPADRQRFGFEPGQFNMLSLPGVGECAISISSSPANHGQLSHTIRAVGSVTHALQSLTAGSIIGLRGPFGSSWPLECARGKDLLIVAGGIGLAPLRPALYSVMADRQAYGRVQLLYGARTPEDMLFARDLLAWSSAANGIEVKVTVDTAGPDWTGRVGVVTTLFKGLAPAPDARTIAMLCGPEVMMRFSVRDLLKLGLAPQDIHVSMERNMKCAVGFCGHCQYGPHFICKDGPVFPLPAVEHTFWKEGI
;
A
#
# COMPACT_ATOMS: atom_id res chain seq x y z
N MET A 1 -22.50 -22.74 -7.90
CA MET A 1 -23.80 -23.18 -7.36
C MET A 1 -24.89 -22.62 -8.26
N SER A 2 -25.80 -23.48 -8.73
CA SER A 2 -26.87 -23.12 -9.67
C SER A 2 -27.93 -22.21 -9.02
N ALA A 3 -28.65 -21.46 -9.84
CA ALA A 3 -29.65 -20.45 -9.46
C ALA A 3 -30.97 -21.04 -8.89
N GLN A 4 -30.96 -22.23 -8.30
CA GLN A 4 -32.17 -22.94 -7.83
C GLN A 4 -32.23 -23.21 -6.32
N ASP A 5 -31.21 -22.88 -5.53
CA ASP A 5 -31.28 -22.92 -4.05
C ASP A 5 -31.42 -21.51 -3.45
N VAL A 6 -32.39 -20.72 -3.93
CA VAL A 6 -32.83 -19.54 -3.17
C VAL A 6 -33.57 -20.05 -1.95
N GLN A 7 -32.84 -20.15 -0.84
CA GLN A 7 -33.35 -20.63 0.44
C GLN A 7 -34.53 -19.75 0.88
N ARG A 8 -35.61 -20.38 1.34
CA ARG A 8 -36.78 -19.63 1.83
C ARG A 8 -36.39 -18.79 3.04
N PRO A 9 -36.73 -17.49 3.09
CA PRO A 9 -36.48 -16.67 4.27
C PRO A 9 -37.10 -17.27 5.53
N LEU A 10 -36.39 -17.14 6.65
CA LEU A 10 -36.79 -17.61 7.96
C LEU A 10 -37.18 -16.44 8.88
N TRP A 11 -38.04 -16.71 9.85
CA TRP A 11 -38.37 -15.81 10.94
C TRP A 11 -37.57 -16.19 12.18
N LEU A 12 -36.92 -15.20 12.77
CA LEU A 12 -36.18 -15.32 14.02
C LEU A 12 -36.71 -14.27 14.98
N ASN A 13 -37.31 -14.66 16.10
CA ASN A 13 -37.73 -13.72 17.14
C ASN A 13 -36.55 -13.33 18.05
N ARG A 14 -36.77 -12.43 19.02
CA ARG A 14 -35.70 -11.99 19.95
C ARG A 14 -35.11 -13.13 20.79
N ALA A 15 -35.93 -14.08 21.22
CA ALA A 15 -35.45 -15.26 21.95
C ALA A 15 -34.58 -16.15 21.05
N GLY A 16 -34.92 -16.26 19.77
CA GLY A 16 -34.10 -16.94 18.77
C GLY A 16 -32.78 -16.22 18.52
N LEU A 17 -32.74 -14.88 18.56
CA LEU A 17 -31.46 -14.16 18.50
C LEU A 17 -30.55 -14.50 19.69
N GLN A 18 -31.10 -14.69 20.90
CA GLN A 18 -30.33 -15.20 22.03
C GLN A 18 -29.88 -16.65 21.79
N GLY A 19 -30.76 -17.51 21.28
CA GLY A 19 -30.41 -18.88 20.90
C GLY A 19 -29.28 -18.95 19.86
N LEU A 20 -29.22 -18.00 18.92
CA LEU A 20 -28.13 -17.85 17.97
C LEU A 20 -26.79 -17.51 18.67
N LEU A 21 -26.80 -16.56 19.63
CA LEU A 21 -25.62 -16.23 20.43
C LEU A 21 -25.14 -17.44 21.25
N ASP A 22 -26.06 -18.13 21.91
CA ASP A 22 -25.76 -19.32 22.71
C ASP A 22 -25.16 -20.44 21.85
N ALA A 23 -25.70 -20.64 20.63
CA ALA A 23 -25.22 -21.63 19.67
C ALA A 23 -23.82 -21.31 19.11
N LEU A 24 -23.46 -20.03 18.98
CA LEU A 24 -22.12 -19.59 18.59
C LEU A 24 -21.12 -19.83 19.72
N LEU A 25 -21.46 -19.44 20.96
CA LEU A 25 -20.63 -19.65 22.14
C LEU A 25 -20.37 -21.15 22.37
N ALA A 26 -21.39 -21.99 22.21
CA ALA A 26 -21.26 -23.44 22.34
C ALA A 26 -20.32 -24.06 21.28
N ARG A 27 -20.17 -23.41 20.11
CA ARG A 27 -19.22 -23.79 19.05
C ARG A 27 -17.83 -23.16 19.20
N GLY A 28 -17.58 -22.44 20.29
CA GLY A 28 -16.29 -21.83 20.62
C GLY A 28 -16.00 -20.52 19.88
N TYR A 29 -17.02 -19.87 19.30
CA TYR A 29 -16.86 -18.53 18.74
C TYR A 29 -16.81 -17.49 19.85
N ARG A 30 -15.86 -16.55 19.76
CA ARG A 30 -15.98 -15.26 20.44
C ARG A 30 -16.88 -14.36 19.59
N THR A 31 -18.03 -14.00 20.14
CA THR A 31 -19.00 -13.17 19.43
C THR A 31 -18.79 -11.70 19.74
N LEU A 32 -18.72 -10.89 18.68
CA LEU A 32 -18.58 -9.43 18.73
C LEU A 32 -19.81 -8.79 18.12
N GLY A 33 -20.31 -7.71 18.71
CA GLY A 33 -21.49 -7.01 18.23
C GLY A 33 -21.56 -5.55 18.67
N PRO A 34 -22.56 -4.79 18.19
CA PRO A 34 -22.72 -3.40 18.57
C PRO A 34 -23.13 -3.28 20.03
N ARG A 35 -22.57 -2.31 20.75
CA ARG A 35 -22.92 -1.96 22.14
C ARG A 35 -22.87 -0.46 22.33
N VAL A 36 -23.67 0.07 23.26
CA VAL A 36 -23.58 1.46 23.69
C VAL A 36 -22.46 1.59 24.71
N ARG A 37 -21.49 2.45 24.41
CA ARG A 37 -20.38 2.77 25.31
C ARG A 37 -19.87 4.17 24.99
N ASP A 38 -19.57 4.95 26.03
CA ASP A 38 -18.99 6.30 25.91
C ASP A 38 -19.78 7.18 24.91
N ASP A 39 -21.12 7.16 25.02
CA ASP A 39 -22.07 7.86 24.15
C ASP A 39 -21.96 7.54 22.63
N ALA A 40 -21.47 6.34 22.29
CA ALA A 40 -21.41 5.85 20.92
C ALA A 40 -21.80 4.37 20.78
N ILE A 41 -22.23 3.98 19.57
CA ILE A 41 -22.30 2.56 19.19
C ILE A 41 -20.89 2.10 18.80
N VAL A 42 -20.34 1.14 19.54
CA VAL A 42 -19.03 0.52 19.28
C VAL A 42 -19.18 -0.99 19.13
N TYR A 43 -18.19 -1.67 18.56
CA TYR A 43 -18.14 -3.13 18.52
C TYR A 43 -17.34 -3.66 19.69
N ASP A 44 -17.93 -4.58 20.45
CA ASP A 44 -17.33 -5.17 21.65
C ASP A 44 -17.87 -6.60 21.87
N ASP A 45 -17.34 -7.28 22.88
CA ASP A 45 -17.76 -8.64 23.26
C ASP A 45 -19.26 -8.70 23.59
N LEU A 46 -19.89 -9.73 23.02
CA LEU A 46 -21.33 -9.94 23.08
C LEU A 46 -21.63 -11.40 23.44
N SER A 47 -22.37 -11.58 24.53
CA SER A 47 -22.83 -12.89 25.01
C SER A 47 -24.35 -12.96 25.17
N ARG A 48 -25.02 -11.81 25.28
CA ARG A 48 -26.45 -11.71 25.53
C ARG A 48 -27.08 -10.62 24.68
N VAL A 49 -28.34 -10.82 24.29
CA VAL A 49 -29.11 -9.86 23.49
C VAL A 49 -29.36 -8.54 24.22
N ASP A 50 -29.49 -8.56 25.55
CA ASP A 50 -29.69 -7.35 26.38
C ASP A 50 -28.49 -6.39 26.41
N GLN A 51 -27.33 -6.84 25.89
CA GLN A 51 -26.14 -6.01 25.71
C GLN A 51 -26.19 -5.19 24.41
N LEU A 52 -27.09 -5.51 23.48
CA LEU A 52 -27.27 -4.78 22.22
C LEU A 52 -27.91 -3.39 22.45
N PRO A 53 -27.81 -2.45 21.50
CA PRO A 53 -28.32 -1.08 21.62
C PRO A 53 -29.84 -0.98 21.50
N GLU A 54 -30.58 -1.66 22.38
CA GLU A 54 -32.04 -1.66 22.37
C GLU A 54 -32.64 -0.25 22.52
N GLY A 55 -33.48 0.13 21.55
CA GLY A 55 -34.15 1.43 21.52
C GLY A 55 -33.20 2.60 21.37
N TRP A 56 -31.99 2.36 20.84
CA TRP A 56 -31.03 3.39 20.50
C TRP A 56 -30.95 3.56 18.98
N GLY A 57 -30.88 4.82 18.57
CA GLY A 57 -30.49 5.23 17.23
C GLY A 57 -29.40 6.29 17.31
N ASP A 58 -28.95 6.76 16.16
CA ASP A 58 -27.93 7.79 16.07
C ASP A 58 -28.28 8.86 15.02
N GLU A 59 -27.73 10.04 15.24
CA GLU A 59 -27.77 11.17 14.32
C GLU A 59 -26.36 11.52 13.88
N GLN A 60 -26.13 11.51 12.57
CA GLN A 60 -24.82 11.80 11.99
C GLN A 60 -24.92 12.96 11.00
N SER A 61 -24.05 13.95 11.19
CA SER A 61 -23.79 15.04 10.25
C SER A 61 -22.29 15.30 10.17
N PRO A 62 -21.78 16.10 9.23
CA PRO A 62 -20.35 16.42 9.18
C PRO A 62 -19.84 16.92 10.53
N GLY A 63 -18.82 16.25 11.07
CA GLY A 63 -18.20 16.56 12.37
C GLY A 63 -19.07 16.34 13.61
N ARG A 64 -20.20 15.63 13.51
CA ARG A 64 -21.10 15.42 14.65
C ARG A 64 -21.72 14.02 14.63
N TYR A 65 -21.66 13.38 15.79
CA TYR A 65 -22.33 12.13 16.11
C TYR A 65 -23.10 12.31 17.42
N ARG A 66 -24.32 11.79 17.51
CA ARG A 66 -25.09 11.78 18.76
C ARG A 66 -26.01 10.57 18.84
N LEU A 67 -26.06 9.91 19.99
CA LEU A 67 -27.08 8.90 20.27
C LEU A 67 -28.42 9.57 20.60
N ARG A 68 -29.50 8.92 20.18
CA ARG A 68 -30.87 9.29 20.54
C ARG A 68 -31.65 8.05 20.96
N ARG A 69 -32.58 8.24 21.89
CA ARG A 69 -33.59 7.23 22.20
C ARG A 69 -34.62 7.18 21.08
N ARG A 70 -34.98 5.96 20.69
CA ARG A 70 -36.04 5.67 19.73
C ARG A 70 -37.36 5.43 20.47
N ALA A 71 -38.47 5.55 19.75
CA ALA A 71 -39.79 5.19 20.26
C ALA A 71 -40.02 3.66 20.21
N ASP A 72 -39.32 2.97 19.31
CA ASP A 72 -39.31 1.51 19.21
C ASP A 72 -38.17 0.89 20.04
N THR A 73 -38.19 -0.43 20.16
CA THR A 73 -37.19 -1.22 20.89
C THR A 73 -36.22 -1.93 19.94
N ARG A 74 -36.02 -1.42 18.72
CA ARG A 74 -35.11 -2.06 17.76
C ARG A 74 -33.68 -2.12 18.29
N LEU A 75 -33.01 -3.24 18.07
CA LEU A 75 -31.64 -3.54 18.48
C LEU A 75 -30.61 -2.97 17.50
N PHE A 76 -30.97 -2.89 16.21
CA PHE A 76 -30.11 -2.42 15.12
C PHE A 76 -30.68 -1.17 14.43
N GLY A 77 -31.47 -0.38 15.16
CA GLY A 77 -32.04 0.92 14.74
C GLY A 77 -31.03 2.08 14.64
N HIS A 78 -29.75 1.76 14.44
CA HIS A 78 -28.59 2.63 14.37
C HIS A 78 -27.74 2.27 13.13
N VAL A 79 -26.83 3.13 12.71
CA VAL A 79 -25.88 2.86 11.62
C VAL A 79 -24.46 2.70 12.18
N VAL A 80 -23.45 2.94 11.35
CA VAL A 80 -22.06 2.68 11.68
C VAL A 80 -21.47 3.69 12.68
N GLY A 81 -20.81 3.20 13.72
CA GLY A 81 -20.12 4.01 14.73
C GLY A 81 -18.69 4.44 14.35
N PRO A 82 -17.88 4.92 15.32
CA PRO A 82 -16.50 5.40 15.07
C PRO A 82 -15.53 4.29 14.66
N HIS A 83 -15.71 3.09 15.21
CA HIS A 83 -14.86 1.94 14.93
C HIS A 83 -15.45 1.10 13.79
N SER A 84 -14.57 0.36 13.12
CA SER A 84 -14.94 -0.62 12.09
C SER A 84 -14.40 -2.00 12.44
N TRP A 85 -14.96 -3.03 11.81
CA TRP A 85 -14.52 -4.42 11.96
C TRP A 85 -13.05 -4.65 11.57
N LYS A 86 -12.44 -3.70 10.84
CA LYS A 86 -10.99 -3.64 10.60
C LYS A 86 -10.18 -3.83 11.89
N ARG A 87 -10.64 -3.28 13.03
CA ARG A 87 -9.94 -3.38 14.33
C ARG A 87 -9.69 -4.83 14.77
N PHE A 88 -10.55 -5.77 14.36
CA PHE A 88 -10.42 -7.17 14.75
C PHE A 88 -9.67 -7.99 13.70
N LEU A 89 -9.88 -7.71 12.41
CA LEU A 89 -9.27 -8.47 11.32
C LEU A 89 -7.86 -7.98 10.96
N HIS A 90 -7.69 -6.67 10.84
CA HIS A 90 -6.41 -6.00 10.61
C HIS A 90 -6.05 -5.22 11.88
N GLN A 91 -5.63 -5.93 12.93
CA GLN A 91 -5.49 -5.34 14.27
C GLN A 91 -4.60 -4.08 14.30
N PRO A 92 -4.89 -3.11 15.19
CA PRO A 92 -4.09 -1.89 15.30
C PRO A 92 -2.62 -2.11 15.59
N GLU A 93 -2.29 -3.22 16.25
CA GLU A 93 -0.93 -3.59 16.62
C GLU A 93 -0.79 -5.12 16.55
N VAL A 94 0.26 -5.60 15.86
CA VAL A 94 0.58 -7.03 15.72
C VAL A 94 2.10 -7.20 15.69
N THR A 95 2.64 -8.08 16.53
CA THR A 95 4.02 -8.55 16.40
C THR A 95 4.12 -9.44 15.16
N VAL A 96 5.00 -9.10 14.22
CA VAL A 96 5.18 -9.82 12.95
C VAL A 96 6.47 -10.64 12.89
N ALA A 97 7.44 -10.30 13.74
CA ALA A 97 8.66 -11.09 13.93
C ALA A 97 9.23 -10.80 15.33
N ALA A 98 9.91 -11.75 15.94
CA ALA A 98 10.68 -11.57 17.15
C ALA A 98 12.00 -12.34 17.06
N THR A 99 13.03 -11.89 17.76
CA THR A 99 14.32 -12.58 17.74
C THR A 99 14.35 -13.76 18.71
N THR A 100 14.97 -14.86 18.32
CA THR A 100 15.12 -16.06 19.16
C THR A 100 16.38 -16.05 20.03
N ASP A 101 17.46 -15.42 19.55
CA ASP A 101 18.78 -15.35 20.20
C ASP A 101 19.34 -13.91 20.25
N GLY A 102 18.46 -12.92 20.09
CA GLY A 102 18.80 -11.50 19.98
C GLY A 102 19.27 -11.05 18.59
N VAL A 103 19.44 -11.99 17.64
CA VAL A 103 19.97 -11.69 16.29
C VAL A 103 19.08 -12.27 15.20
N ARG A 104 18.67 -13.53 15.32
CA ARG A 104 17.89 -14.28 14.33
C ARG A 104 16.40 -14.09 14.56
N TRP A 105 15.67 -13.79 13.49
CA TRP A 105 14.23 -13.53 13.54
C TRP A 105 13.41 -14.80 13.32
N ALA A 106 12.26 -14.88 13.99
CA ALA A 106 11.24 -15.88 13.78
C ALA A 106 9.84 -15.22 13.78
N ALA A 107 8.89 -15.84 13.09
CA ALA A 107 7.49 -15.44 13.20
C ALA A 107 6.98 -15.79 14.62
N PRO A 108 6.22 -14.90 15.28
CA PRO A 108 5.62 -15.24 16.56
C PRO A 108 4.51 -16.28 16.38
N GLU A 109 4.30 -17.11 17.39
CA GLU A 109 3.13 -17.99 17.45
C GLU A 109 1.87 -17.12 17.56
N ALA A 110 0.93 -17.31 16.63
CA ALA A 110 -0.31 -16.54 16.60
C ALA A 110 -1.44 -17.32 17.28
N PRO A 111 -2.17 -16.74 18.24
CA PRO A 111 -3.28 -17.42 18.89
C PRO A 111 -4.40 -17.71 17.87
N THR A 112 -5.03 -18.88 18.00
CA THR A 112 -6.18 -19.29 17.19
C THR A 112 -7.48 -18.87 17.90
N GLU A 113 -8.19 -17.90 17.34
CA GLU A 113 -9.43 -17.37 17.91
C GLU A 113 -10.50 -17.35 16.81
N LYS A 114 -11.60 -18.11 17.01
CA LYS A 114 -12.77 -18.07 16.14
C LYS A 114 -13.61 -16.85 16.46
N LEU A 115 -13.97 -16.05 15.46
CA LEU A 115 -14.76 -14.83 15.63
C LEU A 115 -16.12 -14.94 14.97
N ALA A 116 -17.18 -14.48 15.64
CA ALA A 116 -18.49 -14.27 15.03
C ALA A 116 -18.85 -12.77 15.09
N LEU A 117 -19.02 -12.13 13.95
CA LEU A 117 -19.29 -10.69 13.85
C LEU A 117 -20.79 -10.44 13.61
N LEU A 118 -21.52 -10.13 14.68
CA LEU A 118 -22.96 -9.83 14.65
C LEU A 118 -23.21 -8.34 14.41
N GLY A 119 -24.11 -8.02 13.48
CA GLY A 119 -24.52 -6.64 13.21
C GLY A 119 -23.72 -5.96 12.12
N ILE A 120 -22.86 -6.68 11.40
CA ILE A 120 -22.07 -6.12 10.31
C ILE A 120 -22.98 -5.54 9.22
N ARG A 121 -22.74 -4.29 8.81
CA ARG A 121 -23.48 -3.66 7.72
C ARG A 121 -22.91 -4.06 6.36
N ALA A 122 -23.75 -4.05 5.31
CA ALA A 122 -23.32 -4.42 3.96
C ALA A 122 -22.10 -3.61 3.48
N CYS A 123 -22.06 -2.30 3.79
CA CYS A 123 -20.94 -1.43 3.43
C CYS A 123 -19.64 -1.79 4.18
N GLU A 124 -19.73 -2.36 5.37
CA GLU A 124 -18.56 -2.82 6.11
C GLU A 124 -18.07 -4.18 5.61
N LEU A 125 -18.97 -5.10 5.25
CA LEU A 125 -18.59 -6.36 4.62
C LEU A 125 -17.91 -6.10 3.27
N ALA A 126 -18.42 -5.15 2.48
CA ALA A 126 -17.74 -4.67 1.28
C ALA A 126 -16.34 -4.11 1.58
N ALA A 127 -16.16 -3.43 2.73
CA ALA A 127 -14.86 -2.93 3.13
C ALA A 127 -13.87 -4.04 3.52
N ILE A 128 -14.35 -5.15 4.08
CA ILE A 128 -13.54 -6.34 4.36
C ILE A 128 -13.10 -6.97 3.04
N HIS A 129 -13.97 -7.11 2.03
CA HIS A 129 -13.56 -7.60 0.71
C HIS A 129 -12.53 -6.70 0.02
N ILE A 130 -12.59 -5.40 0.25
CA ILE A 130 -11.56 -4.46 -0.18
C ILE A 130 -10.23 -4.75 0.54
N GLN A 131 -10.24 -5.00 1.85
CA GLN A 131 -9.02 -5.42 2.57
C GLN A 131 -8.49 -6.78 2.10
N ASP A 132 -9.37 -7.74 1.78
CA ASP A 132 -9.00 -9.04 1.24
C ASP A 132 -8.19 -8.87 -0.06
N ARG A 133 -8.58 -7.93 -0.96
CA ARG A 133 -7.82 -7.63 -2.17
C ARG A 133 -6.40 -7.11 -1.88
N VAL A 134 -6.26 -6.27 -0.85
CA VAL A 134 -4.97 -5.66 -0.50
C VAL A 134 -4.04 -6.68 0.18
N LEU A 135 -4.58 -7.42 1.15
CA LEU A 135 -3.78 -8.23 2.08
C LEU A 135 -3.68 -9.70 1.66
N LEU A 136 -4.55 -10.18 0.78
CA LEU A 136 -4.59 -11.58 0.33
C LEU A 136 -4.55 -11.75 -1.20
N GLY A 137 -4.92 -10.72 -1.97
CA GLY A 137 -5.06 -10.81 -3.44
C GLY A 137 -3.78 -10.61 -4.25
N GLY A 138 -2.66 -10.27 -3.61
CA GLY A 138 -1.38 -10.00 -4.27
C GLY A 138 -0.43 -11.20 -4.34
N PRO A 139 0.78 -11.00 -4.89
CA PRO A 139 1.84 -12.03 -4.89
C PRO A 139 2.35 -12.34 -3.48
N PHE A 140 2.15 -11.41 -2.55
CA PHE A 140 2.38 -11.60 -1.13
C PHE A 140 1.03 -11.65 -0.41
N THR A 141 1.00 -12.32 0.73
CA THR A 141 -0.19 -12.42 1.58
C THR A 141 0.18 -12.14 3.03
N ASP A 142 -0.72 -11.47 3.76
CA ASP A 142 -0.52 -11.17 5.17
C ASP A 142 -0.96 -12.37 6.02
N PRO A 143 -0.03 -13.11 6.67
CA PRO A 143 -0.37 -14.33 7.37
C PRO A 143 -1.28 -14.08 8.59
N HIS A 144 -1.10 -12.95 9.28
CA HIS A 144 -1.93 -12.61 10.44
C HIS A 144 -3.36 -12.27 10.04
N TYR A 145 -3.52 -11.47 8.99
CA TYR A 145 -4.84 -11.16 8.46
C TYR A 145 -5.52 -12.41 7.88
N ARG A 146 -4.80 -13.22 7.09
CA ARG A 146 -5.31 -14.49 6.54
C ARG A 146 -5.87 -15.39 7.63
N ARG A 147 -5.07 -15.65 8.68
CA ARG A 147 -5.45 -16.56 9.76
C ARG A 147 -6.75 -16.12 10.43
N ARG A 148 -6.87 -14.82 10.73
CA ARG A 148 -8.12 -14.28 11.28
C ARG A 148 -9.27 -14.37 10.29
N ARG A 149 -9.01 -14.10 9.01
CA ARG A 149 -10.02 -14.07 7.96
C ARG A 149 -10.61 -15.46 7.65
N GLU A 150 -9.85 -16.53 7.84
CA GLU A 150 -10.26 -17.93 7.66
C GLU A 150 -11.21 -18.41 8.76
N ASP A 151 -11.06 -17.92 9.99
CA ASP A 151 -11.82 -18.36 11.18
C ASP A 151 -12.88 -17.32 11.63
N VAL A 152 -13.51 -16.62 10.67
CA VAL A 152 -14.56 -15.60 10.93
C VAL A 152 -15.90 -15.99 10.31
N LEU A 153 -16.95 -15.90 11.12
CA LEU A 153 -18.35 -16.02 10.73
C LEU A 153 -19.03 -14.64 10.71
N PHE A 154 -19.73 -14.31 9.62
CA PHE A 154 -20.38 -13.00 9.43
C PHE A 154 -21.90 -13.09 9.55
N ILE A 155 -22.46 -12.43 10.57
CA ILE A 155 -23.91 -12.30 10.77
C ILE A 155 -24.31 -10.85 10.48
N GLY A 156 -24.65 -10.62 9.22
CA GLY A 156 -24.98 -9.31 8.69
C GLY A 156 -26.37 -8.83 9.10
N VAL A 157 -26.52 -7.52 9.27
CA VAL A 157 -27.84 -6.88 9.42
C VAL A 157 -28.04 -5.85 8.31
N ASN A 158 -29.03 -6.09 7.46
CA ASN A 158 -29.44 -5.17 6.41
C ASN A 158 -29.79 -3.80 7.01
N CYS A 159 -29.32 -2.72 6.40
CA CYS A 159 -29.52 -1.38 6.93
C CYS A 159 -30.91 -0.86 6.56
N THR A 160 -31.75 -0.62 7.57
CA THR A 160 -33.09 0.01 7.41
C THR A 160 -33.10 1.47 7.89
N GLU A 161 -32.09 1.89 8.65
CA GLU A 161 -31.95 3.25 9.20
C GLU A 161 -30.55 3.82 8.83
N PRO A 162 -30.40 4.46 7.65
CA PRO A 162 -29.12 5.05 7.26
C PRO A 162 -28.85 6.35 8.02
N GLY A 163 -27.57 6.65 8.25
CA GLY A 163 -27.15 7.93 8.81
C GLY A 163 -27.16 9.06 7.76
N GLY A 164 -27.18 10.31 8.24
CA GLY A 164 -27.21 11.51 7.38
C GLY A 164 -25.95 11.72 6.51
N THR A 165 -24.83 11.08 6.86
CA THR A 165 -23.56 11.13 6.11
C THR A 165 -23.34 9.90 5.22
N CYS A 166 -24.25 8.92 5.25
CA CYS A 166 -24.12 7.69 4.45
C CYS A 166 -24.43 7.94 2.96
N PHE A 167 -23.75 7.19 2.09
CA PHE A 167 -23.93 7.18 0.63
C PHE A 167 -23.55 5.82 0.02
N CYS A 168 -23.65 4.73 0.78
CA CYS A 168 -23.22 3.40 0.31
C CYS A 168 -24.07 2.86 -0.87
N ALA A 169 -25.29 3.38 -1.05
CA ALA A 169 -26.12 3.06 -2.21
C ALA A 169 -25.49 3.55 -3.53
N SER A 170 -25.01 4.81 -3.60
CA SER A 170 -24.32 5.31 -4.81
C SER A 170 -22.96 4.65 -5.03
N MET A 171 -22.39 4.05 -3.98
CA MET A 171 -21.18 3.23 -4.06
C MET A 171 -21.46 1.76 -4.39
N ASN A 172 -22.73 1.36 -4.53
CA ASN A 172 -23.17 -0.02 -4.77
C ASN A 172 -22.66 -1.05 -3.71
N THR A 173 -22.53 -0.63 -2.46
CA THR A 173 -21.98 -1.44 -1.34
C THR A 173 -22.97 -1.67 -0.20
N GLY A 174 -24.20 -1.18 -0.33
CA GLY A 174 -25.30 -1.37 0.60
C GLY A 174 -26.57 -0.72 0.05
N PRO A 175 -27.68 -0.66 0.81
CA PRO A 175 -27.84 -1.03 2.23
C PRO A 175 -28.09 -2.53 2.48
N ARG A 176 -28.37 -3.31 1.43
CA ARG A 176 -28.63 -4.76 1.49
C ARG A 176 -27.34 -5.57 1.36
N HIS A 177 -27.21 -6.62 2.17
CA HIS A 177 -26.20 -7.66 2.00
C HIS A 177 -26.51 -8.48 0.74
N ARG A 178 -25.51 -8.73 -0.10
CA ARG A 178 -25.68 -9.51 -1.34
C ARG A 178 -24.86 -10.79 -1.35
N LEU A 179 -23.62 -10.72 -0.86
CA LEU A 179 -22.66 -11.82 -0.88
C LEU A 179 -21.75 -11.72 0.35
N GLY A 180 -21.06 -12.81 0.69
CA GLY A 180 -19.96 -12.83 1.67
C GLY A 180 -20.35 -12.91 3.14
N HIS A 181 -21.64 -13.04 3.45
CA HIS A 181 -22.15 -13.28 4.81
C HIS A 181 -22.51 -14.75 5.00
N ASP A 182 -22.62 -15.20 6.24
CA ASP A 182 -23.15 -16.53 6.59
C ASP A 182 -24.65 -16.46 6.87
N ILE A 183 -25.08 -15.40 7.56
CA ILE A 183 -26.48 -15.08 7.86
C ILE A 183 -26.71 -13.60 7.57
N ALA A 184 -27.80 -13.26 6.89
CA ALA A 184 -28.31 -11.90 6.77
C ALA A 184 -29.64 -11.75 7.52
N LEU A 185 -29.70 -10.77 8.41
CA LEU A 185 -30.89 -10.42 9.17
C LEU A 185 -31.47 -9.08 8.68
N THR A 186 -32.79 -8.99 8.64
CA THR A 186 -33.51 -7.72 8.46
C THR A 186 -34.44 -7.53 9.64
N GLU A 187 -34.14 -6.52 10.47
CA GLU A 187 -34.91 -6.22 11.67
C GLU A 187 -36.24 -5.56 11.34
N LEU A 188 -37.29 -6.10 11.93
CA LEU A 188 -38.64 -5.54 12.05
C LEU A 188 -38.96 -5.37 13.55
N ASP A 189 -40.13 -4.82 13.88
CA ASP A 189 -40.45 -4.47 15.27
C ASP A 189 -40.52 -5.70 16.19
N ASP A 190 -41.09 -6.81 15.68
CA ASP A 190 -41.33 -8.04 16.45
C ASP A 190 -40.25 -9.13 16.27
N GLY A 191 -39.22 -8.90 15.44
CA GLY A 191 -38.20 -9.91 15.13
C GLY A 191 -37.44 -9.66 13.85
N PHE A 192 -36.91 -10.72 13.25
CA PHE A 192 -36.00 -10.66 12.11
C PHE A 192 -36.46 -11.58 10.98
N VAL A 193 -36.38 -11.07 9.75
CA VAL A 193 -36.30 -11.93 8.57
C VAL A 193 -34.84 -12.33 8.38
N ALA A 194 -34.56 -13.63 8.44
CA ALA A 194 -33.24 -14.22 8.39
C ALA A 194 -33.04 -15.05 7.12
N GLU A 195 -31.90 -14.89 6.48
CA GLU A 195 -31.48 -15.62 5.28
C GLU A 195 -30.11 -16.24 5.56
N ALA A 196 -29.97 -17.56 5.36
CA ALA A 196 -28.68 -18.24 5.43
C ALA A 196 -28.04 -18.28 4.05
N ALA A 197 -26.74 -17.97 3.99
CA ALA A 197 -25.93 -18.03 2.77
C ALA A 197 -24.92 -19.18 2.79
N THR A 198 -24.63 -19.76 3.97
CA THR A 198 -23.76 -20.93 4.15
C THR A 198 -24.46 -22.07 4.88
N GLU A 199 -23.90 -23.27 4.84
CA GLU A 199 -24.42 -24.42 5.61
C GLU A 199 -24.32 -24.16 7.11
N GLU A 200 -23.19 -23.63 7.58
CA GLU A 200 -23.03 -23.27 8.99
C GLU A 200 -24.07 -22.23 9.42
N GLY A 201 -24.36 -21.24 8.58
CA GLY A 201 -25.45 -20.28 8.81
C GLY A 201 -26.82 -20.94 8.95
N ARG A 202 -27.13 -21.99 8.16
CA ARG A 202 -28.38 -22.75 8.29
C ARG A 202 -28.46 -23.51 9.60
N GLU A 203 -27.41 -24.23 9.95
CA GLU A 203 -27.36 -25.02 11.19
C GLU A 203 -27.53 -24.13 12.42
N LEU A 204 -26.93 -22.94 12.39
CA LEU A 204 -27.06 -21.93 13.44
C LEU A 204 -28.49 -21.39 13.55
N LEU A 205 -29.14 -21.05 12.42
CA LEU A 205 -30.54 -20.59 12.44
C LEU A 205 -31.50 -21.70 12.91
N ALA A 206 -31.26 -22.95 12.51
CA ALA A 206 -32.04 -24.09 12.98
C ALA A 206 -31.87 -24.30 14.48
N ALA A 207 -30.63 -24.26 14.99
CA ALA A 207 -30.35 -24.34 16.43
C ALA A 207 -30.96 -23.18 17.22
N ALA A 208 -31.07 -22.00 16.60
CA ALA A 208 -31.71 -20.81 17.15
C ALA A 208 -33.25 -20.86 17.12
N GLY A 209 -33.86 -21.94 16.61
CA GLY A 209 -35.32 -22.10 16.54
C GLY A 209 -35.99 -21.24 15.47
N ALA A 210 -35.27 -20.87 14.40
CA ALA A 210 -35.85 -20.13 13.28
C ALA A 210 -36.95 -20.95 12.57
N SER A 211 -38.05 -20.30 12.20
CA SER A 211 -39.19 -20.91 11.50
C SER A 211 -39.39 -20.29 10.11
N PRO A 212 -40.26 -20.80 9.22
CA PRO A 212 -40.52 -20.15 7.94
C PRO A 212 -41.07 -18.72 8.10
N ALA A 213 -40.51 -17.75 7.37
CA ALA A 213 -40.95 -16.36 7.46
C ALA A 213 -42.35 -16.14 6.86
N PRO A 214 -43.25 -15.39 7.53
CA PRO A 214 -44.48 -14.93 6.92
C PRO A 214 -44.20 -14.04 5.70
N THR A 215 -44.94 -14.22 4.60
CA THR A 215 -44.79 -13.42 3.37
C THR A 215 -44.91 -11.92 3.62
N THR A 216 -45.77 -11.52 4.58
CA THR A 216 -45.93 -10.12 5.00
C THR A 216 -44.66 -9.55 5.63
N ALA A 217 -43.97 -10.33 6.47
CA ALA A 217 -42.71 -9.94 7.08
C ALA A 217 -41.60 -9.82 6.02
N VAL A 218 -41.52 -10.77 5.08
CA VAL A 218 -40.55 -10.71 3.96
C VAL A 218 -40.76 -9.47 3.10
N SER A 219 -42.01 -9.15 2.77
CA SER A 219 -42.36 -7.95 2.01
C SER A 219 -41.99 -6.67 2.78
N ALA A 220 -42.35 -6.58 4.06
CA ALA A 220 -42.01 -5.43 4.91
C ALA A 220 -40.50 -5.24 5.06
N ALA A 221 -39.74 -6.31 5.28
CA ALA A 221 -38.28 -6.29 5.33
C ALA A 221 -37.68 -5.77 4.01
N THR A 222 -38.20 -6.23 2.87
CA THR A 222 -37.75 -5.79 1.55
C THR A 222 -37.99 -4.31 1.35
N THR A 223 -39.22 -3.83 1.60
CA THR A 223 -39.58 -2.41 1.51
C THR A 223 -38.75 -1.53 2.43
N ALA A 224 -38.50 -1.97 3.68
CA ALA A 224 -37.73 -1.20 4.65
C ALA A 224 -36.28 -0.94 4.19
N VAL A 225 -35.63 -1.98 3.62
CA VAL A 225 -34.26 -1.90 3.10
C VAL A 225 -34.20 -1.07 1.83
N ASP A 226 -35.15 -1.25 0.91
CA ASP A 226 -35.15 -0.53 -0.36
C ASP A 226 -35.39 0.98 -0.13
N ALA A 227 -36.28 1.32 0.81
CA ALA A 227 -36.53 2.70 1.20
C ALA A 227 -35.33 3.35 1.91
N ALA A 228 -34.42 2.58 2.51
CA ALA A 228 -33.23 3.13 3.17
C ALA A 228 -32.31 3.85 2.16
N SER A 229 -32.18 3.35 0.94
CA SER A 229 -31.35 4.01 -0.09
C SER A 229 -31.81 5.45 -0.36
N GLY A 230 -33.13 5.69 -0.40
CA GLY A 230 -33.72 7.01 -0.62
C GLY A 230 -33.61 7.98 0.56
N ARG A 231 -33.24 7.49 1.76
CA ARG A 231 -33.05 8.32 2.97
C ARG A 231 -31.59 8.68 3.25
N MET A 232 -30.65 8.23 2.43
CA MET A 232 -29.24 8.59 2.56
C MET A 232 -29.03 10.08 2.24
N GLY A 233 -28.35 10.80 3.14
CA GLY A 233 -28.17 12.24 3.00
C GLY A 233 -27.10 12.67 2.00
N ARG A 234 -26.36 11.73 1.41
CA ARG A 234 -25.26 11.97 0.47
C ARG A 234 -25.30 11.01 -0.71
N GLN A 235 -24.69 11.42 -1.81
CA GLN A 235 -24.45 10.62 -3.01
C GLN A 235 -23.10 11.02 -3.62
N LEU A 236 -22.51 10.12 -4.39
CA LEU A 236 -21.27 10.36 -5.12
C LEU A 236 -21.36 9.73 -6.51
N GLU A 237 -21.19 10.56 -7.54
CA GLU A 237 -21.15 10.13 -8.94
C GLU A 237 -19.78 9.56 -9.30
N LEU A 238 -19.72 8.24 -9.51
CA LEU A 238 -18.46 7.54 -9.77
C LEU A 238 -18.01 7.60 -11.23
N GLU A 239 -18.94 7.73 -12.18
CA GLU A 239 -18.61 7.66 -13.61
C GLU A 239 -17.65 8.77 -14.02
N GLY A 240 -16.42 8.39 -14.40
CA GLY A 240 -15.36 9.34 -14.78
C GLY A 240 -14.65 10.04 -13.62
N LEU A 241 -15.07 9.83 -12.36
CA LEU A 241 -14.50 10.55 -11.21
C LEU A 241 -13.00 10.26 -11.01
N ALA A 242 -12.60 8.99 -11.14
CA ALA A 242 -11.22 8.57 -10.96
C ALA A 242 -10.25 9.38 -11.83
N LEU A 243 -10.63 9.54 -13.08
CA LEU A 243 -9.85 10.24 -14.09
C LEU A 243 -9.85 11.76 -13.89
N VAL A 244 -11.00 12.33 -13.56
CA VAL A 244 -11.10 13.75 -13.18
C VAL A 244 -10.11 14.06 -12.06
N LEU A 245 -10.07 13.22 -11.01
CA LEU A 245 -9.14 13.40 -9.90
C LEU A 245 -7.68 13.25 -10.33
N ALA A 246 -7.36 12.26 -11.16
CA ALA A 246 -6.01 12.03 -11.68
C ALA A 246 -5.49 13.17 -12.56
N SER A 247 -6.38 13.85 -13.29
CA SER A 247 -6.03 14.99 -14.16
C SER A 247 -6.01 16.34 -13.43
N ASN A 248 -6.42 16.40 -12.16
CA ASN A 248 -6.54 17.65 -11.41
C ASN A 248 -5.63 17.70 -10.16
N LEU A 249 -4.44 17.09 -10.20
CA LEU A 249 -3.52 17.03 -9.05
C LEU A 249 -3.02 18.40 -8.54
N GLU A 250 -3.03 19.43 -9.40
CA GLU A 250 -2.59 20.80 -9.09
C GLU A 250 -3.77 21.77 -8.94
N ASN A 251 -4.99 21.27 -8.80
CA ASN A 251 -6.17 22.12 -8.66
C ASN A 251 -6.16 22.89 -7.32
N PRO A 252 -6.44 24.22 -7.30
CA PRO A 252 -6.39 25.04 -6.09
C PRO A 252 -7.37 24.61 -4.98
N ILE A 253 -8.41 23.82 -5.31
CA ILE A 253 -9.34 23.26 -4.32
C ILE A 253 -8.58 22.43 -3.26
N TRP A 254 -7.44 21.80 -3.61
CA TRP A 254 -6.63 21.08 -2.64
C TRP A 254 -6.11 21.98 -1.51
N ASP A 255 -5.70 23.21 -1.83
CA ASP A 255 -5.27 24.21 -0.86
C ASP A 255 -6.45 24.70 -0.01
N GLU A 256 -7.61 24.90 -0.62
CA GLU A 256 -8.83 25.31 0.09
C GLU A 256 -9.30 24.27 1.11
N VAL A 257 -9.21 22.97 0.77
CA VAL A 257 -9.53 21.91 1.73
C VAL A 257 -8.45 21.81 2.81
N ALA A 258 -7.18 21.93 2.44
CA ALA A 258 -6.06 21.88 3.37
C ALA A 258 -6.13 22.99 4.44
N SER A 259 -6.60 24.19 4.09
CA SER A 259 -6.77 25.31 5.04
C SER A 259 -7.77 25.01 6.16
N ARG A 260 -8.70 24.08 5.94
CA ARG A 260 -9.68 23.59 6.93
C ARG A 260 -9.27 22.26 7.57
N CYS A 261 -8.30 21.55 7.00
CA CYS A 261 -7.92 20.22 7.44
C CYS A 261 -6.89 20.29 8.57
N LEU A 262 -7.21 19.68 9.72
CA LEU A 262 -6.30 19.64 10.87
C LEU A 262 -5.13 18.65 10.69
N GLY A 263 -5.15 17.82 9.63
CA GLY A 263 -4.15 16.75 9.47
C GLY A 263 -4.21 15.64 10.52
N CYS A 264 -5.31 15.55 11.30
CA CYS A 264 -5.45 14.67 12.47
C CYS A 264 -5.61 13.16 12.17
N ALA A 265 -5.58 12.74 10.90
CA ALA A 265 -5.74 11.35 10.46
C ALA A 265 -7.07 10.64 10.78
N ASN A 266 -8.04 11.27 11.48
CA ASN A 266 -9.33 10.63 11.82
C ASN A 266 -10.03 9.99 10.62
N CYS A 267 -10.00 10.64 9.44
CA CYS A 267 -10.63 10.12 8.22
C CYS A 267 -10.04 8.80 7.72
N THR A 268 -8.83 8.44 8.14
CA THR A 268 -8.17 7.16 7.83
C THR A 268 -8.31 6.14 8.97
N LEU A 269 -8.26 6.61 10.23
CA LEU A 269 -8.39 5.74 11.41
C LEU A 269 -9.78 5.12 11.51
N THR A 270 -10.83 5.91 11.27
CA THR A 270 -12.23 5.42 11.30
C THR A 270 -12.61 4.66 10.03
N CYS A 271 -11.85 4.85 8.94
CA CYS A 271 -12.22 4.27 7.65
C CYS A 271 -12.02 2.75 7.65
N PRO A 272 -13.05 1.98 7.24
CA PRO A 272 -12.99 0.52 7.24
C PRO A 272 -12.13 -0.05 6.10
N THR A 273 -11.72 0.76 5.12
CA THR A 273 -10.90 0.31 3.98
C THR A 273 -9.44 0.74 4.07
N CYS A 274 -9.11 1.70 4.92
CA CYS A 274 -7.73 2.20 5.06
C CYS A 274 -6.84 1.16 5.77
N PHE A 275 -5.74 0.80 5.12
CA PHE A 275 -4.81 -0.26 5.56
C PHE A 275 -3.39 0.27 5.89
N CYS A 276 -3.19 1.59 5.87
CA CYS A 276 -1.90 2.19 6.15
C CYS A 276 -1.37 1.72 7.51
N SER A 277 -0.13 1.28 7.52
CA SER A 277 0.54 0.77 8.70
C SER A 277 2.03 1.05 8.61
N THR A 278 2.72 0.99 9.74
CA THR A 278 4.17 1.11 9.82
C THR A 278 4.74 -0.06 10.60
N THR A 279 6.05 -0.29 10.46
CA THR A 279 6.78 -1.25 11.27
C THR A 279 7.74 -0.50 12.19
N VAL A 280 7.69 -0.86 13.47
CA VAL A 280 8.61 -0.39 14.50
C VAL A 280 9.30 -1.59 15.13
N GLU A 281 10.52 -1.39 15.59
CA GLU A 281 11.23 -2.39 16.38
C GLU A 281 11.26 -1.95 17.84
N THR A 282 10.97 -2.88 18.73
CA THR A 282 11.03 -2.69 20.18
C THR A 282 12.05 -3.66 20.75
N SER A 283 12.94 -3.18 21.60
CA SER A 283 13.88 -4.03 22.34
C SER A 283 13.23 -4.45 23.65
N ASP A 284 13.47 -5.69 24.07
CA ASP A 284 13.11 -6.17 25.39
C ASP A 284 14.10 -5.60 26.41
N LEU A 285 13.59 -5.07 27.53
CA LEU A 285 14.44 -4.58 28.62
C LEU A 285 14.95 -5.72 29.52
N SER A 286 14.34 -6.90 29.42
CA SER A 286 14.66 -8.08 30.24
C SER A 286 15.67 -9.04 29.61
N GLY A 287 16.07 -8.82 28.36
CA GLY A 287 17.03 -9.65 27.64
C GLY A 287 17.44 -9.07 26.28
N PRO A 288 18.29 -9.76 25.50
CA PRO A 288 18.79 -9.26 24.21
C PRO A 288 17.73 -9.31 23.09
N GLY A 289 16.49 -9.66 23.40
CA GLY A 289 15.43 -9.86 22.41
C GLY A 289 14.94 -8.56 21.79
N ALA A 290 14.59 -8.60 20.51
CA ALA A 290 13.87 -7.55 19.82
C ALA A 290 12.59 -8.11 19.17
N SER A 291 11.56 -7.28 19.08
CA SER A 291 10.31 -7.58 18.38
C SER A 291 10.05 -6.54 17.32
N ARG A 292 9.60 -6.99 16.15
CA ARG A 292 9.09 -6.15 15.08
C ARG A 292 7.57 -6.12 15.15
N VAL A 293 7.04 -4.93 15.32
CA VAL A 293 5.61 -4.70 15.53
C VAL A 293 5.07 -3.87 14.39
N ARG A 294 4.04 -4.39 13.71
CA ARG A 294 3.23 -3.61 12.77
C ARG A 294 2.20 -2.82 13.56
N LYS A 295 2.12 -1.52 13.33
CA LYS A 295 1.11 -0.63 13.94
C LYS A 295 0.33 0.09 12.84
N TRP A 296 -0.95 0.38 13.06
CA TRP A 296 -1.68 1.31 12.18
C TRP A 296 -0.95 2.65 12.14
N ASP A 297 -0.93 3.23 10.95
CA ASP A 297 -0.39 4.56 10.69
C ASP A 297 -1.31 5.23 9.66
N SER A 298 -1.00 6.44 9.25
CA SER A 298 -1.82 7.18 8.30
C SER A 298 -0.97 7.91 7.28
N CYS A 299 -1.45 7.95 6.04
CA CYS A 299 -0.90 8.86 5.02
C CYS A 299 -1.01 10.34 5.40
N PHE A 300 -1.72 10.70 6.48
CA PHE A 300 -1.75 12.03 7.07
C PHE A 300 -0.63 12.31 8.09
N THR A 301 0.04 11.30 8.64
CA THR A 301 1.15 11.55 9.58
C THR A 301 2.35 12.11 8.83
N ALA A 302 3.04 13.07 9.44
CA ALA A 302 4.15 13.76 8.81
C ALA A 302 5.36 12.83 8.56
N ASP A 303 5.50 11.75 9.33
CA ASP A 303 6.61 10.80 9.20
C ASP A 303 6.33 9.74 8.11
N PHE A 304 5.09 9.57 7.67
CA PHE A 304 4.68 8.53 6.73
C PHE A 304 5.48 8.58 5.42
N SER A 305 5.65 9.78 4.86
CA SER A 305 6.33 10.01 3.58
C SER A 305 7.74 10.59 3.74
N ARG A 306 8.32 10.53 4.95
CA ARG A 306 9.67 11.04 5.20
C ARG A 306 10.74 10.05 4.75
N VAL A 307 11.75 10.59 4.07
CA VAL A 307 12.98 9.89 3.71
C VAL A 307 14.17 10.75 4.13
N HIS A 308 15.40 10.26 3.94
CA HIS A 308 16.55 11.13 4.06
C HIS A 308 16.48 12.25 3.00
N GLY A 309 16.79 13.49 3.41
CA GLY A 309 16.77 14.66 2.54
C GLY A 309 15.41 15.37 2.44
N GLY A 310 14.33 14.83 3.02
CA GLY A 310 13.07 15.56 3.09
C GLY A 310 11.82 14.70 3.29
N ASN A 311 10.68 15.30 2.98
CA ASN A 311 9.39 14.64 3.02
C ASN A 311 8.74 14.78 1.65
N PHE A 312 8.25 13.69 1.07
CA PHE A 312 7.55 13.73 -0.21
C PHE A 312 6.16 14.35 -0.12
N ARG A 313 5.57 14.45 1.08
CA ARG A 313 4.25 15.05 1.33
C ARG A 313 4.27 15.96 2.56
N PRO A 314 5.03 17.07 2.52
CA PRO A 314 5.24 17.93 3.68
C PRO A 314 3.96 18.70 4.07
N ALA A 315 3.15 19.11 3.10
CA ALA A 315 1.97 19.93 3.37
C ALA A 315 0.69 19.09 3.54
N THR A 316 -0.29 19.65 4.26
CA THR A 316 -1.59 19.01 4.46
C THR A 316 -2.34 18.80 3.14
N ARG A 317 -2.17 19.71 2.15
CA ARG A 317 -2.74 19.56 0.80
C ARG A 317 -2.25 18.30 0.10
N ASP A 318 -0.96 17.98 0.23
CA ASP A 318 -0.32 16.83 -0.41
C ASP A 318 -0.91 15.54 0.14
N ARG A 319 -1.06 15.47 1.47
CA ARG A 319 -1.60 14.31 2.19
C ARG A 319 -3.10 14.13 1.95
N TYR A 320 -3.86 15.23 1.91
CA TYR A 320 -5.30 15.18 1.60
C TYR A 320 -5.55 14.76 0.15
N ARG A 321 -4.81 15.35 -0.80
CA ARG A 321 -4.83 14.97 -2.21
C ARG A 321 -4.50 13.49 -2.35
N GLN A 322 -3.39 13.02 -1.77
CA GLN A 322 -3.01 11.60 -1.77
C GLN A 322 -4.12 10.71 -1.22
N TRP A 323 -4.75 11.08 -0.10
CA TRP A 323 -5.82 10.28 0.49
C TRP A 323 -7.04 10.16 -0.42
N MET A 324 -7.51 11.29 -0.99
CA MET A 324 -8.69 11.30 -1.84
C MET A 324 -8.42 10.63 -3.19
N THR A 325 -7.31 10.95 -3.84
CA THR A 325 -6.95 10.36 -5.14
C THR A 325 -6.65 8.87 -5.00
N HIS A 326 -5.95 8.43 -3.94
CA HIS A 326 -5.79 7.01 -3.70
C HIS A 326 -7.16 6.32 -3.56
N LYS A 327 -8.03 6.87 -2.71
CA LYS A 327 -9.33 6.27 -2.40
C LYS A 327 -10.32 6.24 -3.58
N LEU A 328 -10.38 7.28 -4.39
CA LEU A 328 -11.42 7.46 -5.42
C LEU A 328 -10.89 7.37 -6.86
N SER A 329 -9.57 7.26 -7.05
CA SER A 329 -8.93 7.19 -8.36
C SER A 329 -7.97 6.00 -8.45
N SER A 330 -6.79 6.07 -7.86
CA SER A 330 -5.72 5.10 -8.14
C SER A 330 -6.03 3.68 -7.64
N TRP A 331 -6.97 3.54 -6.70
CA TRP A 331 -7.53 2.25 -6.27
C TRP A 331 -8.10 1.41 -7.43
N TYR A 332 -8.66 2.04 -8.47
CA TYR A 332 -9.18 1.31 -9.63
C TYR A 332 -8.05 0.62 -10.40
N GLU A 333 -6.92 1.29 -10.58
CA GLU A 333 -5.75 0.72 -11.26
C GLU A 333 -5.08 -0.37 -10.40
N GLN A 334 -5.08 -0.19 -9.07
CA GLN A 334 -4.44 -1.14 -8.15
C GLN A 334 -5.27 -2.40 -7.87
N PHE A 335 -6.58 -2.26 -7.71
CA PHE A 335 -7.44 -3.29 -7.13
C PHE A 335 -8.76 -3.50 -7.88
N GLY A 336 -9.00 -2.75 -8.96
CA GLY A 336 -10.20 -2.85 -9.80
C GLY A 336 -11.48 -2.30 -9.17
N THR A 337 -11.39 -1.55 -8.05
CA THR A 337 -12.56 -1.04 -7.31
C THR A 337 -12.28 0.33 -6.72
N SER A 338 -13.29 1.04 -6.22
CA SER A 338 -13.07 2.21 -5.35
C SER A 338 -12.63 1.77 -3.95
N GLY A 339 -11.69 2.50 -3.34
CA GLY A 339 -11.32 2.34 -1.93
C GLY A 339 -12.34 2.95 -0.96
N CYS A 340 -13.54 3.33 -1.41
CA CYS A 340 -14.63 3.89 -0.61
C CYS A 340 -15.88 2.99 -0.68
N VAL A 341 -16.56 2.82 0.46
CA VAL A 341 -17.79 2.03 0.60
C VAL A 341 -18.99 2.90 1.01
N GLY A 342 -18.85 4.23 0.99
CA GLY A 342 -19.95 5.15 1.30
C GLY A 342 -20.49 5.08 2.73
N CYS A 343 -19.72 4.56 3.69
CA CYS A 343 -20.17 4.44 5.08
C CYS A 343 -20.31 5.79 5.83
N GLY A 344 -19.79 6.90 5.30
CA GLY A 344 -19.93 8.23 5.90
C GLY A 344 -19.02 8.54 7.10
N ARG A 345 -18.31 7.56 7.68
CA ARG A 345 -17.48 7.75 8.88
C ARG A 345 -16.45 8.87 8.77
N CYS A 346 -15.78 9.01 7.62
CA CYS A 346 -14.77 10.06 7.42
C CYS A 346 -15.38 11.47 7.43
N ILE A 347 -16.69 11.60 7.17
CA ILE A 347 -17.44 12.86 7.21
C ILE A 347 -17.94 13.11 8.64
N THR A 348 -18.56 12.10 9.27
CA THR A 348 -19.09 12.18 10.64
C THR A 348 -18.00 12.52 11.66
N TRP A 349 -16.83 11.89 11.53
CA TRP A 349 -15.73 11.99 12.51
C TRP A 349 -14.61 12.94 12.09
N CYS A 350 -14.84 13.76 11.05
CA CYS A 350 -13.95 14.87 10.73
C CYS A 350 -14.24 16.05 11.66
N PRO A 351 -13.31 16.49 12.53
CA PRO A 351 -13.58 17.58 13.48
C PRO A 351 -13.99 18.90 12.83
N THR A 352 -13.57 19.13 11.57
CA THR A 352 -13.90 20.33 10.80
C THR A 352 -14.99 20.10 9.75
N GLY A 353 -15.65 18.93 9.77
CA GLY A 353 -16.79 18.63 8.90
C GLY A 353 -16.45 18.56 7.41
N ILE A 354 -15.23 18.18 7.04
CA ILE A 354 -14.86 17.97 5.63
C ILE A 354 -15.67 16.81 5.07
N ASP A 355 -16.37 17.09 3.95
CA ASP A 355 -17.25 16.16 3.29
C ASP A 355 -16.63 15.70 1.96
N ILE A 356 -16.17 14.44 1.93
CA ILE A 356 -15.49 13.89 0.75
C ILE A 356 -16.39 13.92 -0.50
N THR A 357 -17.71 13.76 -0.37
CA THR A 357 -18.59 13.75 -1.54
C THR A 357 -18.70 15.16 -2.14
N ARG A 358 -18.77 16.18 -1.27
CA ARG A 358 -18.74 17.58 -1.68
C ARG A 358 -17.41 17.95 -2.33
N GLU A 359 -16.28 17.63 -1.69
CA GLU A 359 -14.97 18.02 -2.23
C GLU A 359 -14.65 17.30 -3.55
N ALA A 360 -15.05 16.04 -3.70
CA ALA A 360 -14.93 15.32 -4.97
C ALA A 360 -15.80 15.94 -6.08
N GLN A 361 -17.03 16.35 -5.75
CA GLN A 361 -17.92 17.03 -6.69
C GLN A 361 -17.37 18.39 -7.13
N ARG A 362 -16.81 19.18 -6.20
CA ARG A 362 -16.18 20.47 -6.54
C ARG A 362 -15.04 20.33 -7.54
N ILE A 363 -14.21 19.29 -7.40
CA ILE A 363 -13.13 19.03 -8.36
C ILE A 363 -13.68 18.56 -9.71
N ARG A 364 -14.78 17.79 -9.72
CA ARG A 364 -15.48 17.41 -10.96
C ARG A 364 -16.05 18.61 -11.71
N GLU A 365 -16.58 19.60 -10.99
CA GLU A 365 -17.16 20.81 -11.58
C GLU A 365 -16.09 21.84 -11.96
N ALA A 366 -14.87 21.72 -11.44
CA ALA A 366 -13.79 22.63 -11.72
C ALA A 366 -13.32 22.53 -13.19
N PRO A 367 -12.93 23.66 -13.83
CA PRO A 367 -12.36 23.63 -15.17
C PRO A 367 -11.12 22.74 -15.20
N MET A 368 -11.08 21.81 -16.16
CA MET A 368 -9.93 20.92 -16.34
C MET A 368 -8.69 21.74 -16.71
N HIS A 369 -7.67 21.71 -15.87
CA HIS A 369 -6.45 22.50 -16.08
C HIS A 369 -5.57 21.98 -17.24
N ASP A 370 -5.85 20.77 -17.77
CA ASP A 370 -5.10 20.16 -18.87
C ASP A 370 -6.00 19.32 -19.79
N SER A 371 -6.57 19.95 -20.81
CA SER A 371 -7.69 19.40 -21.60
C SER A 371 -7.29 18.53 -22.79
N ARG A 372 -6.04 18.65 -23.31
CA ARG A 372 -5.61 17.90 -24.51
C ARG A 372 -4.97 16.54 -24.19
N GLU A 373 -4.21 16.44 -23.11
CA GLU A 373 -3.58 15.17 -22.69
C GLU A 373 -4.60 14.24 -22.00
N THR A 374 -5.58 14.83 -21.30
CA THR A 374 -6.57 14.06 -20.55
C THR A 374 -7.47 13.24 -21.46
N ALA A 375 -8.01 13.77 -22.57
CA ALA A 375 -8.90 13.06 -23.49
C ALA A 375 -8.29 11.75 -24.04
N ALA A 376 -7.01 11.80 -24.44
CA ALA A 376 -6.27 10.63 -24.91
C ALA A 376 -6.05 9.60 -23.77
N ARG A 377 -5.78 10.08 -22.55
CA ARG A 377 -5.66 9.25 -21.34
C ARG A 377 -6.99 8.65 -20.89
N ILE A 378 -8.13 9.35 -21.05
CA ILE A 378 -9.47 8.80 -20.82
C ILE A 378 -9.67 7.57 -21.68
N GLN A 379 -9.33 7.67 -22.97
CA GLN A 379 -9.53 6.61 -23.94
C GLN A 379 -8.54 5.45 -23.75
N ALA A 380 -7.31 5.73 -23.31
CA ALA A 380 -6.33 4.71 -22.92
C ALA A 380 -6.70 3.99 -21.61
N ASN A 381 -7.15 4.73 -20.59
CA ASN A 381 -7.60 4.14 -19.31
C ASN A 381 -8.91 3.37 -19.44
N ARG A 382 -9.82 3.75 -20.36
CA ARG A 382 -11.00 2.93 -20.68
C ARG A 382 -10.63 1.56 -21.26
N ARG A 383 -9.50 1.47 -21.97
CA ARG A 383 -8.94 0.21 -22.48
C ARG A 383 -8.19 -0.58 -21.39
N LEU A 384 -7.49 0.11 -20.48
CA LEU A 384 -6.81 -0.52 -19.33
C LEU A 384 -7.80 -1.04 -18.26
N LEU A 385 -8.90 -0.33 -18.01
CA LEU A 385 -9.97 -0.79 -17.11
C LEU A 385 -10.82 -1.92 -17.72
N ALA A 386 -10.77 -2.10 -19.05
CA ALA A 386 -11.39 -3.22 -19.76
C ALA A 386 -10.43 -4.41 -19.97
N ALA A 387 -9.12 -4.19 -19.80
CA ALA A 387 -8.14 -5.25 -19.76
C ALA A 387 -8.06 -5.80 -18.33
N SER A 388 -8.25 -7.10 -18.15
CA SER A 388 -7.76 -7.76 -16.94
C SER A 388 -6.28 -7.38 -16.75
N PRO A 389 -5.80 -7.18 -15.50
CA PRO A 389 -4.39 -6.95 -15.26
C PRO A 389 -3.61 -8.06 -15.97
N THR A 390 -2.92 -7.72 -17.06
CA THR A 390 -1.96 -8.62 -17.67
C THR A 390 -0.91 -8.82 -16.59
N ASP A 391 -0.74 -10.07 -16.15
CA ASP A 391 0.27 -10.43 -15.19
C ASP A 391 1.58 -9.73 -15.57
N PRO A 392 2.21 -8.98 -14.67
CA PRO A 392 3.55 -8.48 -14.94
C PRO A 392 4.41 -9.68 -15.35
N PRO A 393 5.36 -9.52 -16.29
CA PRO A 393 6.31 -10.58 -16.60
C PRO A 393 6.87 -11.10 -15.27
N PRO A 394 7.02 -12.42 -15.10
CA PRO A 394 7.32 -13.01 -13.81
C PRO A 394 8.66 -12.46 -13.32
N ALA A 395 8.60 -11.39 -12.52
CA ALA A 395 9.76 -10.88 -11.81
C ALA A 395 10.29 -12.07 -11.00
N CYS A 396 11.60 -12.32 -11.13
CA CYS A 396 12.29 -13.39 -10.44
C CYS A 396 11.84 -13.39 -8.97
N ARG A 397 10.96 -14.34 -8.64
CA ARG A 397 10.26 -14.36 -7.35
C ARG A 397 11.31 -14.60 -6.27
N PRO A 398 11.24 -13.94 -5.10
CA PRO A 398 12.09 -14.32 -3.99
C PRO A 398 11.92 -15.82 -3.74
N SER A 399 13.03 -16.52 -3.78
CA SER A 399 13.15 -17.97 -3.60
C SER A 399 13.17 -18.40 -2.14
N LEU A 400 13.02 -17.43 -1.23
CA LEU A 400 12.78 -17.63 0.19
C LEU A 400 11.26 -17.79 0.34
N GLU A 401 10.84 -19.03 0.57
CA GLU A 401 9.43 -19.40 0.73
C GLU A 401 8.74 -18.55 1.80
N ASP A 402 7.49 -18.19 1.49
CA ASP A 402 6.58 -17.27 2.16
C ASP A 402 6.89 -15.79 2.03
N GLY A 403 5.84 -15.00 1.78
CA GLY A 403 5.78 -13.54 1.98
C GLY A 403 5.94 -13.14 3.45
N SER A 404 6.80 -13.86 4.16
CA SER A 404 7.15 -13.72 5.54
C SER A 404 7.78 -12.35 5.77
N MET A 405 7.21 -11.62 6.71
CA MET A 405 7.80 -10.39 7.25
C MET A 405 9.04 -10.67 8.12
N VAL A 406 9.52 -11.92 8.15
CA VAL A 406 10.67 -12.40 8.93
C VAL A 406 11.95 -12.31 8.08
N PRO A 407 12.94 -11.52 8.50
CA PRO A 407 14.25 -11.49 7.83
C PRO A 407 15.04 -12.78 7.98
N VAL A 408 15.71 -13.21 6.90
CA VAL A 408 16.71 -14.30 6.95
C VAL A 408 18.07 -13.76 7.41
N PRO A 409 18.88 -14.55 8.12
CA PRO A 409 20.17 -14.09 8.62
C PRO A 409 21.23 -14.01 7.50
N ALA A 410 21.92 -12.87 7.44
CA ALA A 410 23.03 -12.60 6.53
C ALA A 410 24.26 -12.17 7.33
N ARG A 411 25.42 -12.76 7.03
CA ARG A 411 26.69 -12.47 7.65
C ARG A 411 27.43 -11.36 6.90
N VAL A 412 27.91 -10.38 7.65
CA VAL A 412 28.80 -9.33 7.15
C VAL A 412 30.18 -9.93 6.88
N ARG A 413 30.62 -9.87 5.63
CA ARG A 413 31.95 -10.29 5.19
C ARG A 413 32.95 -9.15 5.23
N ALA A 414 32.53 -7.94 4.88
CA ALA A 414 33.35 -6.74 4.94
C ALA A 414 32.48 -5.49 5.00
N VAL A 415 33.03 -4.44 5.59
CA VAL A 415 32.52 -3.06 5.54
C VAL A 415 33.62 -2.21 4.91
N ASN A 416 33.38 -1.70 3.71
CA ASN A 416 34.36 -0.94 2.95
C ASN A 416 33.95 0.54 2.95
N ALA A 417 34.79 1.43 3.46
CA ALA A 417 34.56 2.87 3.28
C ALA A 417 34.70 3.24 1.80
N GLU A 418 33.74 4.00 1.27
CA GLU A 418 33.76 4.52 -0.10
C GLU A 418 34.05 6.03 -0.11
N THR A 419 33.38 6.78 0.75
CA THR A 419 33.60 8.21 1.02
C THR A 419 33.48 8.48 2.52
N ALA A 420 33.52 9.76 2.93
CA ALA A 420 33.34 10.15 4.34
C ALA A 420 31.98 9.72 4.94
N ASP A 421 30.92 9.67 4.11
CA ASP A 421 29.55 9.37 4.54
C ASP A 421 28.96 8.11 3.89
N THR A 422 29.71 7.41 3.02
CA THR A 422 29.22 6.28 2.24
C THR A 422 30.13 5.06 2.37
N PHE A 423 29.54 3.88 2.50
CA PHE A 423 30.24 2.60 2.66
C PHE A 423 29.55 1.48 1.88
N THR A 424 30.30 0.44 1.53
CA THR A 424 29.78 -0.79 0.93
C THR A 424 29.80 -1.92 1.96
N LEU A 425 28.63 -2.49 2.22
CA LEU A 425 28.45 -3.68 3.03
C LEU A 425 28.46 -4.92 2.15
N LYS A 426 29.39 -5.85 2.38
CA LYS A 426 29.40 -7.17 1.72
C LYS A 426 28.76 -8.20 2.63
N LEU A 427 27.75 -8.89 2.11
CA LEU A 427 26.91 -9.83 2.83
C LEU A 427 26.96 -11.22 2.19
N GLU A 428 26.76 -12.23 3.01
CA GLU A 428 26.54 -13.60 2.58
C GLU A 428 25.47 -14.25 3.45
N LEU A 429 24.45 -14.87 2.84
CA LEU A 429 23.39 -15.56 3.60
C LEU A 429 23.99 -16.72 4.41
N GLU A 430 23.56 -16.89 5.66
CA GLU A 430 24.15 -17.92 6.53
C GLU A 430 23.84 -19.35 6.02
N ASN A 431 22.61 -19.57 5.58
CA ASN A 431 22.14 -20.87 5.12
C ASN A 431 22.63 -21.15 3.68
N PRO A 432 23.36 -22.26 3.43
CA PRO A 432 23.79 -22.67 2.09
C PRO A 432 22.65 -22.82 1.08
N ALA A 433 21.49 -23.36 1.50
CA ALA A 433 20.35 -23.55 0.60
C ALA A 433 19.78 -22.20 0.14
N ASP A 434 19.68 -21.25 1.06
CA ASP A 434 19.23 -19.89 0.76
C ASP A 434 20.23 -19.19 -0.16
N ARG A 435 21.55 -19.34 0.07
CA ARG A 435 22.60 -18.81 -0.84
C ARG A 435 22.45 -19.31 -2.27
N GLN A 436 22.21 -20.61 -2.44
CA GLN A 436 22.10 -21.22 -3.77
C GLN A 436 20.81 -20.77 -4.48
N ARG A 437 19.72 -20.59 -3.72
CA ARG A 437 18.43 -20.20 -4.25
C ARG A 437 18.33 -18.69 -4.51
N PHE A 438 19.07 -17.86 -3.78
CA PHE A 438 18.97 -16.41 -3.86
C PHE A 438 19.52 -15.88 -5.19
N GLY A 439 18.61 -15.46 -6.07
CA GLY A 439 18.90 -14.74 -7.30
C GLY A 439 18.22 -13.38 -7.27
N PHE A 440 18.76 -12.41 -8.01
CA PHE A 440 18.15 -11.09 -8.17
C PHE A 440 18.43 -10.56 -9.58
N GLU A 441 17.61 -9.62 -10.00
CA GLU A 441 17.78 -8.89 -11.26
C GLU A 441 18.35 -7.49 -11.00
N PRO A 442 19.18 -6.95 -11.91
CA PRO A 442 19.66 -5.58 -11.81
C PRO A 442 18.53 -4.56 -11.61
N GLY A 443 18.62 -3.74 -10.56
CA GLY A 443 17.60 -2.74 -10.21
C GLY A 443 16.77 -3.09 -8.97
N GLN A 444 16.81 -4.36 -8.54
CA GLN A 444 16.16 -4.80 -7.31
C GLN A 444 16.93 -4.36 -6.04
N PHE A 445 16.23 -4.43 -4.91
CA PHE A 445 16.74 -4.02 -3.60
C PHE A 445 16.43 -5.05 -2.52
N ASN A 446 17.11 -4.94 -1.38
CA ASN A 446 16.81 -5.71 -0.17
C ASN A 446 16.42 -4.79 0.97
N MET A 447 15.67 -5.32 1.93
CA MET A 447 15.49 -4.71 3.24
C MET A 447 16.56 -5.25 4.20
N LEU A 448 17.37 -4.37 4.77
CA LEU A 448 18.43 -4.71 5.72
C LEU A 448 17.98 -4.36 7.14
N SER A 449 17.99 -5.33 8.04
CA SER A 449 17.45 -5.23 9.41
C SER A 449 18.53 -5.39 10.47
N LEU A 450 18.46 -4.55 11.50
CA LEU A 450 19.25 -4.69 12.72
C LEU A 450 18.30 -4.76 13.92
N PRO A 451 18.25 -5.90 14.64
CA PRO A 451 17.41 -6.07 15.81
C PRO A 451 17.48 -4.91 16.81
N GLY A 452 16.33 -4.32 17.10
CA GLY A 452 16.20 -3.23 18.06
C GLY A 452 16.55 -1.85 17.50
N VAL A 453 17.03 -1.77 16.26
CA VAL A 453 17.39 -0.52 15.58
C VAL A 453 16.41 -0.20 14.46
N GLY A 454 15.97 -1.20 13.69
CA GLY A 454 15.06 -1.03 12.57
C GLY A 454 15.54 -1.64 11.26
N GLU A 455 14.89 -1.23 10.18
CA GLU A 455 15.09 -1.76 8.83
C GLU A 455 15.10 -0.64 7.79
N CYS A 456 15.91 -0.78 6.74
CA CYS A 456 15.93 0.14 5.60
C CYS A 456 16.02 -0.61 4.25
N ALA A 457 15.40 -0.02 3.22
CA ALA A 457 15.50 -0.50 1.84
C ALA A 457 16.81 -0.02 1.20
N ILE A 458 17.64 -0.93 0.71
CA ILE A 458 18.91 -0.62 0.06
C ILE A 458 19.05 -1.44 -1.23
N SER A 459 19.35 -0.75 -2.33
CA SER A 459 19.59 -1.38 -3.64
C SER A 459 20.72 -2.39 -3.58
N ILE A 460 20.61 -3.44 -4.39
CA ILE A 460 21.71 -4.39 -4.59
C ILE A 460 22.71 -3.76 -5.56
N SER A 461 23.99 -3.80 -5.21
CA SER A 461 25.09 -3.14 -5.95
C SER A 461 26.18 -4.11 -6.43
N SER A 462 26.07 -5.40 -6.09
CA SER A 462 26.95 -6.47 -6.60
C SER A 462 26.50 -7.01 -7.96
N SER A 463 27.36 -7.79 -8.59
CA SER A 463 27.01 -8.54 -9.82
C SER A 463 25.98 -9.65 -9.51
N PRO A 464 24.95 -9.83 -10.35
CA PRO A 464 24.03 -10.98 -10.26
C PRO A 464 24.71 -12.35 -10.39
N ALA A 465 25.89 -12.41 -11.03
CA ALA A 465 26.65 -13.65 -11.19
C ALA A 465 27.27 -14.16 -9.88
N ASN A 466 27.36 -13.32 -8.85
CA ASN A 466 27.95 -13.67 -7.57
C ASN A 466 26.90 -14.26 -6.63
N HIS A 467 26.47 -15.50 -6.91
CA HIS A 467 25.43 -16.19 -6.14
C HIS A 467 25.69 -16.15 -4.62
N GLY A 468 24.68 -15.71 -3.86
CA GLY A 468 24.74 -15.61 -2.40
C GLY A 468 25.68 -14.55 -1.83
N GLN A 469 26.45 -13.83 -2.65
CA GLN A 469 27.32 -12.72 -2.22
C GLN A 469 26.73 -11.38 -2.66
N LEU A 470 26.18 -10.66 -1.70
CA LEU A 470 25.45 -9.42 -1.94
C LEU A 470 26.31 -8.24 -1.51
N SER A 471 26.27 -7.15 -2.26
CA SER A 471 26.85 -5.88 -1.84
C SER A 471 25.81 -4.79 -1.83
N HIS A 472 25.82 -3.97 -0.79
CA HIS A 472 24.93 -2.85 -0.61
C HIS A 472 25.76 -1.60 -0.32
N THR A 473 25.70 -0.61 -1.21
CA THR A 473 26.35 0.68 -0.97
C THR A 473 25.36 1.62 -0.30
N ILE A 474 25.74 2.17 0.85
CA ILE A 474 24.86 2.85 1.79
C ILE A 474 25.48 4.17 2.19
N ARG A 475 24.69 5.26 2.14
CA ARG A 475 25.04 6.52 2.80
C ARG A 475 24.56 6.47 4.25
N ALA A 476 25.43 6.79 5.20
CA ALA A 476 25.13 6.90 6.62
C ALA A 476 24.38 8.22 6.89
N VAL A 477 23.06 8.12 7.07
CA VAL A 477 22.15 9.28 7.07
C VAL A 477 20.99 9.19 8.07
N GLY A 478 20.79 8.04 8.69
CA GLY A 478 19.74 7.78 9.67
C GLY A 478 20.18 6.72 10.67
N SER A 479 19.39 6.46 11.72
CA SER A 479 19.76 5.55 12.81
C SER A 479 20.22 4.18 12.31
N VAL A 480 19.44 3.55 11.43
CA VAL A 480 19.75 2.23 10.86
C VAL A 480 21.04 2.28 10.03
N THR A 481 21.22 3.28 9.16
CA THR A 481 22.39 3.33 8.28
C THR A 481 23.69 3.68 9.02
N HIS A 482 23.64 4.50 10.07
CA HIS A 482 24.78 4.72 10.96
C HIS A 482 25.14 3.43 11.74
N ALA A 483 24.14 2.71 12.25
CA ALA A 483 24.38 1.44 12.92
C ALA A 483 25.02 0.41 11.98
N LEU A 484 24.53 0.31 10.72
CA LEU A 484 25.13 -0.54 9.69
C LEU A 484 26.59 -0.16 9.37
N GLN A 485 26.93 1.13 9.39
CA GLN A 485 28.32 1.60 9.16
C GLN A 485 29.28 1.13 10.25
N SER A 486 28.79 1.00 11.49
CA SER A 486 29.60 0.60 12.65
C SER A 486 29.86 -0.91 12.76
N LEU A 487 29.28 -1.71 11.86
CA LEU A 487 29.43 -3.17 11.88
C LEU A 487 30.86 -3.60 11.54
N THR A 488 31.21 -4.80 12.00
CA THR A 488 32.48 -5.46 11.66
C THR A 488 32.23 -6.78 10.95
N ALA A 489 33.25 -7.28 10.24
CA ALA A 489 33.19 -8.60 9.64
C ALA A 489 32.85 -9.68 10.69
N GLY A 490 31.92 -10.57 10.36
CA GLY A 490 31.38 -11.58 11.27
C GLY A 490 30.02 -11.23 11.86
N SER A 491 29.65 -9.94 11.90
CA SER A 491 28.32 -9.49 12.36
C SER A 491 27.20 -10.15 11.55
N ILE A 492 26.04 -10.37 12.16
CA ILE A 492 24.86 -10.94 11.50
C ILE A 492 23.77 -9.88 11.48
N ILE A 493 23.11 -9.73 10.33
CA ILE A 493 21.97 -8.84 10.14
C ILE A 493 20.80 -9.61 9.54
N GLY A 494 19.59 -9.06 9.61
CA GLY A 494 18.45 -9.59 8.87
C GLY A 494 18.40 -9.07 7.44
N LEU A 495 18.02 -9.92 6.49
CA LEU A 495 17.82 -9.58 5.09
C LEU A 495 16.44 -10.06 4.61
N ARG A 496 15.72 -9.22 3.87
CA ARG A 496 14.54 -9.64 3.08
C ARG A 496 14.69 -9.16 1.64
N GLY A 497 14.28 -9.99 0.70
CA GLY A 497 14.30 -9.66 -0.73
C GLY A 497 14.73 -10.86 -1.59
N PRO A 498 15.06 -10.61 -2.87
CA PRO A 498 15.01 -9.29 -3.50
C PRO A 498 13.58 -8.79 -3.68
N PHE A 499 13.42 -7.47 -3.72
CA PHE A 499 12.15 -6.79 -3.99
C PHE A 499 12.26 -5.88 -5.19
N GLY A 500 11.09 -5.63 -5.78
CA GLY A 500 10.90 -4.68 -6.85
C GLY A 500 11.22 -5.18 -8.25
N SER A 501 11.16 -4.25 -9.20
CA SER A 501 11.38 -4.38 -10.63
C SER A 501 12.84 -4.16 -11.01
N SER A 502 13.18 -4.55 -12.24
CA SER A 502 14.53 -4.53 -12.77
C SER A 502 14.70 -3.52 -13.91
N TRP A 503 15.96 -3.24 -14.23
CA TRP A 503 16.37 -2.53 -15.43
C TRP A 503 16.05 -3.35 -16.69
N PRO A 504 15.64 -2.71 -17.80
CA PRO A 504 15.13 -3.37 -18.99
C PRO A 504 16.23 -3.96 -19.89
N LEU A 505 17.16 -4.73 -19.30
CA LEU A 505 18.35 -5.22 -20.00
C LEU A 505 18.04 -6.17 -21.16
N GLU A 506 16.97 -6.96 -21.04
CA GLU A 506 16.55 -7.86 -22.12
C GLU A 506 15.97 -7.06 -23.30
N CYS A 507 15.13 -6.05 -23.02
CA CYS A 507 14.60 -5.14 -24.03
C CYS A 507 15.68 -4.26 -24.68
N ALA A 508 16.85 -4.13 -24.03
CA ALA A 508 17.99 -3.35 -24.52
C ALA A 508 18.97 -4.15 -25.39
N ARG A 509 18.76 -5.46 -25.59
CA ARG A 509 19.61 -6.23 -26.51
C ARG A 509 19.48 -5.69 -27.93
N GLY A 510 20.62 -5.55 -28.61
CA GLY A 510 20.73 -4.94 -29.94
C GLY A 510 20.55 -3.41 -29.98
N LYS A 511 20.32 -2.77 -28.81
CA LYS A 511 20.13 -1.32 -28.67
C LYS A 511 21.36 -0.66 -28.04
N ASP A 512 21.43 0.66 -28.18
CA ASP A 512 22.39 1.50 -27.47
C ASP A 512 21.88 1.77 -26.04
N LEU A 513 22.81 1.87 -25.09
CA LEU A 513 22.53 2.10 -23.67
C LEU A 513 23.14 3.42 -23.21
N LEU A 514 22.28 4.30 -22.65
CA LEU A 514 22.69 5.53 -21.98
C LEU A 514 22.36 5.44 -20.49
N ILE A 515 23.37 5.25 -19.67
CA ILE A 515 23.25 5.14 -18.22
C ILE A 515 23.63 6.48 -17.59
N VAL A 516 22.75 7.05 -16.76
CA VAL A 516 22.95 8.35 -16.11
C VAL A 516 22.79 8.19 -14.60
N ALA A 517 23.86 8.49 -13.86
CA ALA A 517 23.95 8.29 -12.42
C ALA A 517 24.37 9.57 -11.69
N GLY A 518 23.73 9.84 -10.54
CA GLY A 518 24.12 10.93 -9.63
C GLY A 518 24.44 10.43 -8.23
N GLY A 519 25.67 10.66 -7.77
CA GLY A 519 26.14 10.27 -6.43
C GLY A 519 25.93 8.79 -6.16
N ILE A 520 25.23 8.47 -5.06
CA ILE A 520 24.92 7.08 -4.67
C ILE A 520 23.96 6.37 -5.65
N GLY A 521 23.29 7.11 -6.54
CA GLY A 521 22.48 6.53 -7.62
C GLY A 521 23.26 5.65 -8.60
N LEU A 522 24.60 5.70 -8.59
CA LEU A 522 25.42 4.74 -9.33
C LEU A 522 25.30 3.31 -8.76
N ALA A 523 25.13 3.15 -7.45
CA ALA A 523 25.05 1.84 -6.80
C ALA A 523 23.97 0.89 -7.37
N PRO A 524 22.69 1.31 -7.55
CA PRO A 524 21.66 0.47 -8.18
C PRO A 524 21.87 0.21 -9.68
N LEU A 525 22.73 0.98 -10.35
CA LEU A 525 23.08 0.80 -11.76
C LEU A 525 24.27 -0.13 -11.98
N ARG A 526 25.09 -0.37 -10.94
CA ARG A 526 26.25 -1.29 -11.01
C ARG A 526 25.88 -2.70 -11.47
N PRO A 527 24.82 -3.35 -10.96
CA PRO A 527 24.47 -4.69 -11.43
C PRO A 527 24.15 -4.70 -12.93
N ALA A 528 23.56 -3.63 -13.46
CA ALA A 528 23.28 -3.51 -14.89
C ALA A 528 24.58 -3.39 -15.70
N LEU A 529 25.52 -2.57 -15.24
CA LEU A 529 26.86 -2.47 -15.85
C LEU A 529 27.58 -3.82 -15.85
N TYR A 530 27.55 -4.57 -14.74
CA TYR A 530 28.17 -5.90 -14.65
C TYR A 530 27.54 -6.89 -15.64
N SER A 531 26.21 -6.93 -15.74
CA SER A 531 25.51 -7.78 -16.71
C SER A 531 25.84 -7.40 -18.15
N VAL A 532 25.89 -6.09 -18.46
CA VAL A 532 26.25 -5.59 -19.79
C VAL A 532 27.70 -5.94 -20.14
N MET A 533 28.65 -5.86 -19.21
CA MET A 533 30.04 -6.27 -19.49
C MET A 533 30.17 -7.77 -19.69
N ALA A 534 29.44 -8.57 -18.91
CA ALA A 534 29.45 -10.03 -19.02
C ALA A 534 28.94 -10.53 -20.39
N ASP A 535 28.03 -9.78 -21.00
CA ASP A 535 27.46 -10.08 -22.33
C ASP A 535 27.54 -8.86 -23.27
N ARG A 536 28.75 -8.28 -23.36
CA ARG A 536 28.95 -7.00 -24.05
C ARG A 536 28.50 -7.01 -25.52
N GLN A 537 28.61 -8.15 -26.20
CA GLN A 537 28.25 -8.29 -27.61
C GLN A 537 26.74 -8.22 -27.86
N ALA A 538 25.92 -8.44 -26.84
CA ALA A 538 24.46 -8.31 -26.95
C ALA A 538 23.97 -6.86 -27.05
N TYR A 539 24.84 -5.87 -26.82
CA TYR A 539 24.48 -4.45 -26.77
C TYR A 539 25.24 -3.64 -27.83
N GLY A 540 24.61 -2.56 -28.29
CA GLY A 540 25.23 -1.59 -29.19
C GLY A 540 26.28 -0.74 -28.45
N ARG A 541 26.19 0.58 -28.56
CA ARG A 541 27.03 1.51 -27.81
C ARG A 541 26.56 1.57 -26.35
N VAL A 542 27.50 1.60 -25.40
CA VAL A 542 27.18 1.74 -23.96
C VAL A 542 27.90 2.95 -23.41
N GLN A 543 27.16 3.89 -22.82
CA GLN A 543 27.69 5.11 -22.23
C GLN A 543 27.23 5.26 -20.79
N LEU A 544 28.17 5.60 -19.90
CA LEU A 544 27.90 5.94 -18.50
C LEU A 544 28.23 7.42 -18.27
N LEU A 545 27.23 8.19 -17.85
CA LEU A 545 27.35 9.57 -17.42
C LEU A 545 27.20 9.63 -15.90
N TYR A 546 28.27 10.00 -15.20
CA TYR A 546 28.30 10.02 -13.74
C TYR A 546 28.58 11.43 -13.21
N GLY A 547 27.73 11.88 -12.28
CA GLY A 547 27.90 13.13 -11.54
C GLY A 547 28.10 12.91 -10.05
N ALA A 548 29.02 13.63 -9.42
CA ALA A 548 29.19 13.72 -7.97
C ALA A 548 29.28 15.19 -7.52
N ARG A 549 29.18 15.48 -6.21
CA ARG A 549 29.28 16.87 -5.71
C ARG A 549 30.71 17.41 -5.83
N THR A 550 31.68 16.58 -5.46
CA THR A 550 33.12 16.87 -5.43
C THR A 550 33.90 15.63 -5.89
N PRO A 551 35.19 15.75 -6.24
CA PRO A 551 36.04 14.59 -6.52
C PRO A 551 36.09 13.58 -5.37
N GLU A 552 36.08 14.05 -4.12
CA GLU A 552 36.12 13.22 -2.91
C GLU A 552 34.81 12.47 -2.66
N ASP A 553 33.71 12.96 -3.22
CA ASP A 553 32.39 12.32 -3.19
C ASP A 553 32.20 11.29 -4.32
N MET A 554 33.19 11.07 -5.19
CA MET A 554 33.10 10.10 -6.28
C MET A 554 33.16 8.67 -5.76
N LEU A 555 32.08 7.92 -6.00
CA LEU A 555 31.99 6.51 -5.64
C LEU A 555 32.64 5.63 -6.70
N PHE A 556 33.28 4.56 -6.24
CA PHE A 556 33.84 3.49 -7.08
C PHE A 556 34.85 3.99 -8.13
N ALA A 557 35.72 4.95 -7.76
CA ALA A 557 36.70 5.53 -8.68
C ALA A 557 37.55 4.48 -9.43
N ARG A 558 37.92 3.38 -8.76
CA ARG A 558 38.62 2.24 -9.37
C ARG A 558 37.78 1.51 -10.41
N ASP A 559 36.50 1.30 -10.12
CA ASP A 559 35.58 0.65 -11.04
C ASP A 559 35.31 1.54 -12.26
N LEU A 560 35.08 2.84 -12.05
CA LEU A 560 34.89 3.82 -13.12
C LEU A 560 36.09 3.83 -14.09
N LEU A 561 37.32 3.79 -13.55
CA LEU A 561 38.53 3.68 -14.36
C LEU A 561 38.59 2.33 -15.09
N ALA A 562 38.30 1.22 -14.42
CA ALA A 562 38.31 -0.11 -15.03
C ALA A 562 37.27 -0.21 -16.17
N TRP A 563 36.05 0.26 -15.95
CA TRP A 563 34.98 0.26 -16.95
C TRP A 563 35.30 1.14 -18.16
N SER A 564 36.06 2.22 -17.97
CA SER A 564 36.51 3.09 -19.07
C SER A 564 37.55 2.45 -19.99
N SER A 565 38.13 1.30 -19.61
CA SER A 565 39.08 0.59 -20.45
C SER A 565 38.41 0.08 -21.73
N ALA A 566 39.13 0.15 -22.85
CA ALA A 566 38.61 -0.29 -24.15
C ALA A 566 38.14 -1.75 -24.16
N ALA A 567 38.71 -2.60 -23.29
CA ALA A 567 38.33 -4.01 -23.14
C ALA A 567 36.88 -4.22 -22.69
N ASN A 568 36.31 -3.27 -21.94
CA ASN A 568 34.92 -3.35 -21.47
C ASN A 568 33.92 -2.71 -22.44
N GLY A 569 34.39 -1.92 -23.40
CA GLY A 569 33.54 -1.29 -24.42
C GLY A 569 32.48 -0.33 -23.85
N ILE A 570 32.76 0.32 -22.71
CA ILE A 570 31.88 1.30 -22.07
C ILE A 570 32.54 2.68 -22.12
N GLU A 571 31.83 3.67 -22.63
CA GLU A 571 32.28 5.06 -22.59
C GLU A 571 31.86 5.72 -21.27
N VAL A 572 32.83 5.96 -20.38
CA VAL A 572 32.58 6.59 -19.09
C VAL A 572 32.90 8.09 -19.16
N LYS A 573 31.92 8.93 -18.80
CA LYS A 573 32.10 10.37 -18.65
C LYS A 573 31.73 10.78 -17.23
N VAL A 574 32.67 11.42 -16.55
CA VAL A 574 32.49 11.90 -15.17
C VAL A 574 32.46 13.43 -15.14
N THR A 575 31.65 13.98 -14.25
CA THR A 575 31.64 15.39 -13.87
C THR A 575 31.43 15.55 -12.38
N VAL A 576 31.91 16.66 -11.81
CA VAL A 576 31.66 17.04 -10.43
C VAL A 576 31.04 18.44 -10.37
N ASP A 577 30.14 18.69 -9.43
CA ASP A 577 29.48 20.00 -9.33
C ASP A 577 30.49 21.12 -9.00
N THR A 578 31.44 20.81 -8.12
CA THR A 578 32.52 21.72 -7.70
C THR A 578 33.83 20.95 -7.57
N ALA A 579 34.98 21.62 -7.80
CA ALA A 579 36.28 20.96 -7.73
C ALA A 579 37.38 21.92 -7.26
N GLY A 580 38.39 21.35 -6.61
CA GLY A 580 39.65 22.03 -6.30
C GLY A 580 40.61 22.06 -7.50
N PRO A 581 41.80 22.68 -7.33
CA PRO A 581 42.78 22.86 -8.40
C PRO A 581 43.35 21.55 -8.96
N ASP A 582 43.33 20.45 -8.19
CA ASP A 582 43.89 19.16 -8.59
C ASP A 582 42.96 18.36 -9.54
N TRP A 583 41.72 18.81 -9.71
CA TRP A 583 40.76 18.16 -10.60
C TRP A 583 40.94 18.62 -12.04
N THR A 584 41.28 17.69 -12.92
CA THR A 584 41.47 17.94 -14.36
C THR A 584 40.27 17.51 -15.21
N GLY A 585 39.21 16.96 -14.58
CA GLY A 585 38.00 16.52 -15.24
C GLY A 585 36.99 17.64 -15.51
N ARG A 586 35.77 17.26 -15.91
CA ARG A 586 34.69 18.22 -16.15
C ARG A 586 34.11 18.74 -14.83
N VAL A 587 33.65 19.99 -14.86
CA VAL A 587 32.96 20.64 -13.73
C VAL A 587 31.58 21.10 -14.20
N GLY A 588 30.55 20.74 -13.45
CA GLY A 588 29.15 21.01 -13.72
C GLY A 588 28.25 19.82 -13.42
N VAL A 589 26.94 20.05 -13.43
CA VAL A 589 25.92 18.99 -13.22
C VAL A 589 25.93 17.95 -14.33
N VAL A 590 25.45 16.73 -14.06
CA VAL A 590 25.50 15.59 -15.00
C VAL A 590 24.85 15.88 -16.35
N THR A 591 23.80 16.70 -16.41
CA THR A 591 23.12 17.06 -17.67
C THR A 591 24.02 17.85 -18.63
N THR A 592 25.08 18.49 -18.15
CA THR A 592 26.06 19.16 -19.01
C THR A 592 26.78 18.19 -19.94
N LEU A 593 26.90 16.92 -19.54
CA LEU A 593 27.53 15.86 -20.33
C LEU A 593 26.73 15.51 -21.59
N PHE A 594 25.43 15.83 -21.65
CA PHE A 594 24.57 15.51 -22.79
C PHE A 594 24.99 16.29 -24.06
N LYS A 595 25.51 17.51 -23.89
CA LYS A 595 26.00 18.34 -25.01
C LYS A 595 27.17 17.69 -25.77
N GLY A 596 27.91 16.79 -25.11
CA GLY A 596 29.05 16.08 -25.68
C GLY A 596 28.72 14.66 -26.15
N LEU A 597 27.45 14.29 -26.29
CA LEU A 597 27.05 12.99 -26.84
C LEU A 597 27.12 13.04 -28.36
N ALA A 598 28.02 12.24 -28.94
CA ALA A 598 28.22 12.12 -30.38
C ALA A 598 28.38 10.64 -30.77
N PRO A 599 27.49 10.05 -31.59
CA PRO A 599 26.20 10.60 -32.00
C PRO A 599 25.28 10.91 -30.80
N ALA A 600 24.32 11.80 -31.03
CA ALA A 600 23.24 12.03 -30.07
C ALA A 600 22.39 10.75 -29.93
N PRO A 601 21.79 10.51 -28.75
CA PRO A 601 20.84 9.42 -28.55
C PRO A 601 19.72 9.43 -29.60
N ASP A 602 19.40 8.27 -30.16
CA ASP A 602 18.38 8.08 -31.20
C ASP A 602 17.30 7.07 -30.76
N ALA A 603 16.39 6.68 -31.68
CA ALA A 603 15.33 5.72 -31.41
C ALA A 603 15.81 4.29 -31.06
N ARG A 604 17.11 4.00 -31.21
CA ARG A 604 17.72 2.73 -30.81
C ARG A 604 18.34 2.81 -29.41
N THR A 605 18.24 3.95 -28.72
CA THR A 605 18.84 4.15 -27.40
C THR A 605 17.82 3.93 -26.28
N ILE A 606 18.17 3.11 -25.28
CA ILE A 606 17.47 3.03 -23.99
C ILE A 606 18.27 3.80 -22.94
N ALA A 607 17.59 4.66 -22.20
CA ALA A 607 18.18 5.44 -21.12
C ALA A 607 17.79 4.87 -19.74
N MET A 608 18.76 4.73 -18.83
CA MET A 608 18.57 4.27 -17.45
C MET A 608 19.09 5.33 -16.48
N LEU A 609 18.20 5.90 -15.67
CA LEU A 609 18.48 7.06 -14.82
C LEU A 609 18.28 6.72 -13.34
N CYS A 610 19.29 6.98 -12.51
CA CYS A 610 19.16 6.86 -11.05
C CYS A 610 19.99 7.90 -10.30
N GLY A 611 19.38 8.53 -9.30
CA GLY A 611 20.00 9.51 -8.42
C GLY A 611 18.95 10.47 -7.87
N PRO A 612 19.34 11.68 -7.43
CA PRO A 612 18.39 12.65 -6.90
C PRO A 612 17.24 12.92 -7.88
N GLU A 613 16.00 12.97 -7.40
CA GLU A 613 14.81 13.11 -8.25
C GLU A 613 14.87 14.38 -9.13
N VAL A 614 15.43 15.47 -8.60
CA VAL A 614 15.70 16.70 -9.35
C VAL A 614 16.64 16.47 -10.54
N MET A 615 17.70 15.67 -10.36
CA MET A 615 18.63 15.31 -11.43
C MET A 615 17.91 14.50 -12.50
N MET A 616 17.14 13.49 -12.09
CA MET A 616 16.37 12.66 -13.02
C MET A 616 15.38 13.51 -13.83
N ARG A 617 14.64 14.44 -13.20
CA ARG A 617 13.71 15.34 -13.90
C ARG A 617 14.40 16.17 -14.99
N PHE A 618 15.56 16.75 -14.67
CA PHE A 618 16.33 17.52 -15.66
C PHE A 618 16.89 16.63 -16.78
N SER A 619 17.41 15.45 -16.44
CA SER A 619 17.89 14.48 -17.42
C SER A 619 16.79 14.00 -18.35
N VAL A 620 15.63 13.60 -17.82
CA VAL A 620 14.46 13.21 -18.63
C VAL A 620 14.07 14.33 -19.60
N ARG A 621 13.97 15.56 -19.10
CA ARG A 621 13.60 16.73 -19.94
C ARG A 621 14.58 16.93 -21.10
N ASP A 622 15.87 16.78 -20.85
CA ASP A 622 16.88 16.97 -21.89
C ASP A 622 16.91 15.79 -22.88
N LEU A 623 16.67 14.56 -22.43
CA LEU A 623 16.53 13.38 -23.31
C LEU A 623 15.30 13.48 -24.23
N LEU A 624 14.16 13.94 -23.71
CA LEU A 624 12.97 14.20 -24.52
C LEU A 624 13.23 15.26 -25.61
N LYS A 625 13.98 16.32 -25.28
CA LYS A 625 14.40 17.33 -26.27
C LYS A 625 15.36 16.79 -27.33
N LEU A 626 16.16 15.78 -26.98
CA LEU A 626 17.03 15.06 -27.91
C LEU A 626 16.26 14.06 -28.80
N GLY A 627 14.95 13.89 -28.56
CA GLY A 627 14.08 13.05 -29.39
C GLY A 627 13.93 11.61 -28.91
N LEU A 628 14.40 11.27 -27.71
CA LEU A 628 14.12 9.96 -27.12
C LEU A 628 12.64 9.84 -26.80
N ALA A 629 12.07 8.69 -27.16
CA ALA A 629 10.69 8.41 -26.85
C ALA A 629 10.54 8.09 -25.35
N PRO A 630 9.45 8.54 -24.68
CA PRO A 630 9.24 8.30 -23.26
C PRO A 630 9.41 6.84 -22.85
N GLN A 631 8.92 5.88 -23.64
CA GLN A 631 9.01 4.45 -23.33
C GLN A 631 10.44 3.89 -23.28
N ASP A 632 11.41 4.57 -23.89
CA ASP A 632 12.82 4.16 -23.87
C ASP A 632 13.60 4.83 -22.72
N ILE A 633 12.95 5.69 -21.92
CA ILE A 633 13.54 6.32 -20.74
C ILE A 633 13.05 5.61 -19.48
N HIS A 634 13.97 5.09 -18.68
CA HIS A 634 13.68 4.38 -17.44
C HIS A 634 14.28 5.12 -16.25
N VAL A 635 13.49 5.26 -15.19
CA VAL A 635 13.84 5.98 -13.96
C VAL A 635 13.71 5.06 -12.75
N SER A 636 14.61 5.17 -11.78
CA SER A 636 14.49 4.48 -10.49
C SER A 636 13.96 5.44 -9.44
N MET A 637 12.73 5.21 -8.99
CA MET A 637 12.02 6.05 -8.02
C MET A 637 12.25 5.58 -6.58
N GLU A 638 12.34 6.52 -5.64
CA GLU A 638 12.50 6.23 -4.22
C GLU A 638 11.35 6.80 -3.40
N ARG A 639 10.85 6.04 -2.42
CA ARG A 639 9.89 6.48 -1.41
C ARG A 639 10.20 5.78 -0.08
N ASN A 640 9.59 6.23 1.02
CA ASN A 640 9.73 5.55 2.31
C ASN A 640 9.18 4.10 2.21
N MET A 641 9.94 3.11 2.64
CA MET A 641 9.55 1.70 2.58
C MET A 641 9.61 1.08 3.98
N LYS A 642 8.56 0.35 4.34
CA LYS A 642 8.47 -0.42 5.60
C LYS A 642 8.21 -1.90 5.34
N CYS A 643 7.06 -2.25 4.76
CA CYS A 643 6.74 -3.66 4.50
C CYS A 643 7.51 -4.28 3.32
N ALA A 644 7.88 -3.48 2.31
CA ALA A 644 8.43 -3.91 1.02
C ALA A 644 7.54 -4.82 0.14
N VAL A 645 6.30 -5.10 0.56
CA VAL A 645 5.36 -6.01 -0.14
C VAL A 645 4.03 -5.34 -0.53
N GLY A 646 3.92 -4.03 -0.39
CA GLY A 646 2.73 -3.25 -0.79
C GLY A 646 1.60 -3.17 0.26
N PHE A 647 1.77 -3.71 1.46
CA PHE A 647 0.72 -3.71 2.50
C PHE A 647 0.65 -2.46 3.37
N CYS A 648 1.70 -1.63 3.37
CA CYS A 648 1.81 -0.53 4.34
C CYS A 648 1.41 0.85 3.78
N GLY A 649 1.49 1.04 2.46
CA GLY A 649 1.22 2.32 1.79
C GLY A 649 2.32 3.39 1.88
N HIS A 650 3.40 3.21 2.66
CA HIS A 650 4.47 4.21 2.78
C HIS A 650 5.10 4.58 1.43
N CYS A 651 5.28 3.57 0.56
CA CYS A 651 5.89 3.72 -0.75
C CYS A 651 4.86 3.94 -1.88
N GLN A 652 3.64 4.37 -1.54
CA GLN A 652 2.61 4.69 -2.52
C GLN A 652 3.07 5.86 -3.39
N TYR A 653 2.89 5.76 -4.70
CA TYR A 653 3.24 6.78 -5.68
C TYR A 653 2.26 6.71 -6.86
N GLY A 654 1.27 7.61 -6.88
CA GLY A 654 0.16 7.50 -7.84
C GLY A 654 -0.59 6.18 -7.63
N PRO A 655 -0.75 5.32 -8.66
CA PRO A 655 -1.29 3.96 -8.55
C PRO A 655 -0.25 2.90 -8.16
N HIS A 656 1.02 3.24 -8.03
CA HIS A 656 2.09 2.25 -7.83
C HIS A 656 2.52 2.16 -6.37
N PHE A 657 2.90 0.96 -5.93
CA PHE A 657 3.74 0.76 -4.76
C PHE A 657 5.19 0.60 -5.22
N ILE A 658 6.06 1.57 -4.93
CA ILE A 658 7.46 1.53 -5.40
C ILE A 658 8.18 0.21 -5.00
N CYS A 659 7.87 -0.38 -3.85
CA CYS A 659 8.52 -1.63 -3.43
C CYS A 659 8.07 -2.88 -4.22
N LYS A 660 6.88 -2.84 -4.82
CA LYS A 660 6.23 -3.99 -5.48
C LYS A 660 6.23 -3.83 -7.01
N ASP A 661 5.83 -2.65 -7.47
CA ASP A 661 5.67 -2.32 -8.89
C ASP A 661 6.91 -1.62 -9.46
N GLY A 662 7.72 -1.00 -8.59
CA GLY A 662 9.00 -0.34 -8.89
C GLY A 662 10.18 -1.08 -8.24
N PRO A 663 11.35 -0.46 -8.04
CA PRO A 663 11.60 0.97 -8.13
C PRO A 663 11.87 1.47 -9.55
N VAL A 664 12.20 0.58 -10.48
CA VAL A 664 12.50 0.93 -11.87
C VAL A 664 11.20 0.99 -12.67
N PHE A 665 10.94 2.13 -13.32
CA PHE A 665 9.78 2.33 -14.17
C PHE A 665 10.19 2.87 -15.54
N PRO A 666 9.53 2.44 -16.64
CA PRO A 666 9.51 3.23 -17.86
C PRO A 666 8.77 4.55 -17.58
N LEU A 667 9.24 5.66 -18.15
CA LEU A 667 8.72 7.00 -17.86
C LEU A 667 7.18 7.10 -18.01
N PRO A 668 6.52 6.54 -19.04
CA PRO A 668 5.06 6.64 -19.19
C PRO A 668 4.27 6.09 -18.00
N ALA A 669 4.80 5.09 -17.28
CA ALA A 669 4.11 4.50 -16.13
C ALA A 669 4.00 5.49 -14.95
N VAL A 670 4.91 6.46 -14.87
CA VAL A 670 5.04 7.40 -13.75
C VAL A 670 4.92 8.87 -14.16
N GLU A 671 4.86 9.17 -15.45
CA GLU A 671 4.92 10.53 -16.01
C GLU A 671 3.87 11.47 -15.41
N HIS A 672 2.64 10.99 -15.22
CA HIS A 672 1.52 11.76 -14.68
C HIS A 672 1.77 12.31 -13.26
N THR A 673 2.67 11.68 -12.50
CA THR A 673 3.07 12.07 -11.14
C THR A 673 4.51 12.58 -11.06
N PHE A 674 5.38 12.17 -11.99
CA PHE A 674 6.83 12.45 -12.00
C PHE A 674 7.17 13.93 -12.01
N TRP A 675 6.31 14.75 -12.62
CA TRP A 675 6.50 16.19 -12.73
C TRP A 675 5.84 16.98 -11.59
N LYS A 676 5.13 16.31 -10.67
CA LYS A 676 4.33 16.96 -9.65
C LYS A 676 5.09 17.01 -8.33
N GLU A 677 4.81 18.03 -7.54
CA GLU A 677 5.34 18.15 -6.17
C GLU A 677 4.34 17.55 -5.18
N GLY A 678 4.83 17.08 -4.03
CA GLY A 678 3.95 16.56 -2.99
C GLY A 678 3.35 15.17 -3.29
N ILE A 679 3.99 14.35 -4.14
CA ILE A 679 3.49 13.01 -4.53
C ILE A 679 4.23 11.88 -3.86
#